data_AF-A0A1Y2DQT0-F1
#
_entry.id   AF-A0A1Y2DQT0-F1
#
_cell.length_a   1.000
_cell.length_b   1.000
_cell.length_c   1.000
_cell.angle_alpha   90.00
_cell.angle_beta   90.00
_cell.angle_gamma   90.00
#
_symmetry.space_group_name_H-M   'P 1'
#
loop_
_entity.id
_entity.type
_entity.pdbx_description
1 polymer ?
#
loop_
_entity_poly.entity_id
_entity_poly.type
_entity_poly.pdbx_seq_one_letter_code
_entity_poly.pdbx_strand_id
1 'polypeptide(L)'
;MQESAPSTPDNRYNSSSTPESSRHGGRFDPNQYHAYKTSVDTSYTGSRNLTAVHSDTASYSGPLPPPAMSSWVSMAQSNPQSYSGQGNLSGFSQVHVGPTNPLPTGTSVPGNGHNAYQPRASGSTANVQTSFQSQPGMYRTPAGYNSDSPFESASQFYSQPPGHSMSYFPTQQYESPSSWGQGNNMVGINEALLPGQFQVGPANGSGSLLNKSSAVSEKYSKILFSLRNRFRAKKPNAFQLPGYEYNTTLKFRHRDAAGRVSNKPLQDRYLHPLDGRLRKLIVASTDDIYEAPGTSTWRRTYIRNVYPWNVRISTWVIDFHHDPDSWKAWFFILGRAFVANIALQIAFYIKSYQFFTEETARWVFEGKYAPVPIEFNGNAKIWSNHLENRDESTLASRETEAYQVLKPRDLCFLRMPEERDLHGVEIRSVREWEETDGREVNLSYVFVAYFTEHFHSNNVDDMVALSTIAERAARNAGVVAYWVAASNMRDDNQLESDVFRISDVLRGAQSMAIAVGRPSTAMHEMSTDELLRQWGTRVWTFPEVLLSPGREISVYTRGDNLSAPLILSKNQFAGRVWSDAQRSRQLVDHYLGNLTLSKLELAVTALRCLYDRKTTQYLPGDQAYALVGLLRMRPKIDRNDTSFQAFARLSLANDSDEVLERYLCTLPDLNKEWYEMTDVYKSALWDIVPYCQVAGVCGISKTQGTADSDTIILDGAFGASIQWKAFYPVKYQTGFSWKRWVSLQIMENNGMLLTAAMFAWAIAKNWQESGQILFDEIINQLAADTLPWWLTHITALCRTVAGIFFTLYIWSWLYTPALIKMEYAGKFRGVDAALFGFEGYLNIATIERCIFGGNFKRMKWSINGSPLSRSYTDEDGDRYGTDPTDVDPVVRQTVEKAKKAGPDEMRIFTLVDTYNMEVTLFESVRPPTNLFLCASEGGMQRAIGCSYDWTTQTMHRETVLRMPTTSLNKMDRVPRFKIGVRRPPMSFGVIKSSTESV
;
A
#
# COMPACT_ATOMS: atom_id res chain seq x y z
N MET A 1 22.38 -53.83 29.34
CA MET A 1 20.90 -53.85 29.21
C MET A 1 20.60 -53.07 27.92
N GLN A 2 20.62 -53.70 26.73
CA GLN A 2 19.61 -54.63 26.18
C GLN A 2 18.23 -53.94 26.05
N GLU A 3 17.44 -54.00 24.96
CA GLU A 3 17.53 -54.61 23.60
C GLU A 3 16.34 -54.03 22.76
N SER A 4 16.14 -54.17 21.44
CA SER A 4 16.84 -54.80 20.30
C SER A 4 16.38 -54.14 18.96
N ALA A 5 17.00 -54.47 17.81
CA ALA A 5 16.46 -54.19 16.46
C ALA A 5 15.76 -55.42 15.83
N PRO A 6 15.00 -55.25 14.74
CA PRO A 6 15.24 -55.99 13.48
C PRO A 6 15.07 -55.08 12.23
N SER A 7 15.92 -55.07 11.18
CA SER A 7 16.42 -56.10 10.24
C SER A 7 15.49 -56.44 9.05
N THR A 8 16.03 -56.28 7.83
CA THR A 8 15.44 -56.54 6.49
C THR A 8 15.38 -58.04 6.12
N PRO A 9 14.77 -58.37 4.96
CA PRO A 9 15.29 -59.44 4.11
C PRO A 9 15.42 -59.08 2.60
N ASP A 10 16.38 -59.73 1.92
CA ASP A 10 16.72 -59.60 0.48
C ASP A 10 15.97 -60.58 -0.45
N ASN A 11 15.96 -60.35 -1.78
CA ASN A 11 16.80 -61.11 -2.76
C ASN A 11 16.40 -61.01 -4.27
N ARG A 12 17.41 -60.71 -5.12
CA ARG A 12 17.70 -61.24 -6.50
C ARG A 12 16.71 -60.93 -7.66
N TYR A 13 17.07 -60.96 -8.95
CA TYR A 13 18.21 -61.57 -9.70
C TYR A 13 18.71 -60.67 -10.88
N ASN A 14 20.00 -60.81 -11.25
CA ASN A 14 20.64 -60.88 -12.60
C ASN A 14 19.93 -60.34 -13.88
N SER A 15 20.59 -59.89 -14.96
CA SER A 15 22.01 -59.95 -15.44
C SER A 15 22.23 -59.09 -16.70
N SER A 16 23.51 -58.86 -17.09
CA SER A 16 24.04 -58.66 -18.48
C SER A 16 23.48 -57.49 -19.34
N SER A 17 24.23 -56.84 -20.24
CA SER A 17 25.63 -56.98 -20.71
C SER A 17 26.06 -55.70 -21.46
N THR A 18 27.34 -55.38 -21.44
CA THR A 18 27.99 -54.48 -22.42
C THR A 18 28.04 -55.13 -23.81
N PRO A 19 28.35 -54.34 -24.85
CA PRO A 19 29.57 -54.71 -25.59
C PRO A 19 30.53 -53.55 -25.88
N GLU A 20 31.81 -53.87 -25.74
CA GLU A 20 32.98 -53.32 -26.43
C GLU A 20 32.86 -53.48 -27.98
N SER A 21 33.66 -52.93 -28.88
CA SER A 21 34.64 -51.81 -28.93
C SER A 21 35.03 -51.61 -30.40
N SER A 22 35.78 -50.54 -30.75
CA SER A 22 36.94 -50.64 -31.65
C SER A 22 37.73 -49.32 -31.72
N ARG A 23 39.03 -49.41 -31.99
CA ARG A 23 40.02 -48.30 -31.97
C ARG A 23 40.64 -48.09 -33.36
N HIS A 24 40.97 -46.85 -33.69
CA HIS A 24 42.21 -46.38 -34.36
C HIS A 24 42.24 -44.83 -34.25
N GLY A 25 43.36 -44.10 -34.12
CA GLY A 25 44.75 -44.49 -33.87
C GLY A 25 45.74 -43.34 -34.19
N GLY A 26 46.45 -42.80 -33.18
CA GLY A 26 47.52 -41.78 -33.32
C GLY A 26 47.06 -40.30 -33.20
N ARG A 27 47.88 -39.33 -32.76
CA ARG A 27 49.32 -39.36 -32.35
C ARG A 27 49.71 -38.09 -31.53
N PHE A 28 50.28 -38.30 -30.33
CA PHE A 28 51.21 -37.43 -29.53
C PHE A 28 51.05 -35.88 -29.42
N ASP A 29 50.68 -35.39 -28.21
CA ASP A 29 51.50 -34.65 -27.20
C ASP A 29 52.36 -33.39 -27.54
N PRO A 30 52.73 -32.53 -26.54
CA PRO A 30 51.95 -31.99 -25.39
C PRO A 30 52.25 -30.50 -25.04
N ASN A 31 51.58 -29.96 -24.00
CA ASN A 31 51.93 -28.82 -23.07
C ASN A 31 50.69 -27.95 -22.77
N GLN A 32 50.41 -27.45 -21.57
CA GLN A 32 51.05 -27.53 -20.25
C GLN A 32 49.99 -27.20 -19.17
N TYR A 33 49.84 -28.00 -18.10
CA TYR A 33 49.19 -27.56 -16.85
C TYR A 33 49.60 -28.40 -15.63
N HIS A 34 50.40 -27.81 -14.75
CA HIS A 34 50.49 -28.13 -13.31
C HIS A 34 50.46 -26.76 -12.59
N ALA A 35 49.53 -26.46 -11.69
CA ALA A 35 49.32 -27.05 -10.37
C ALA A 35 50.54 -26.90 -9.45
N TYR A 36 50.42 -26.15 -8.35
CA TYR A 36 50.76 -26.63 -6.99
C TYR A 36 50.24 -25.70 -5.88
N LYS A 37 49.96 -26.30 -4.72
CA LYS A 37 49.64 -25.65 -3.44
C LYS A 37 50.91 -25.19 -2.69
N THR A 38 50.66 -24.48 -1.57
CA THR A 38 51.48 -24.38 -0.32
C THR A 38 52.73 -23.46 -0.37
N SER A 39 53.18 -22.83 0.73
CA SER A 39 52.72 -22.84 2.14
C SER A 39 53.28 -21.69 3.02
N VAL A 40 52.46 -21.23 3.99
CA VAL A 40 52.85 -20.90 5.40
C VAL A 40 53.68 -19.63 5.73
N ASP A 41 53.37 -19.07 6.92
CA ASP A 41 54.14 -18.22 7.86
C ASP A 41 54.30 -16.66 7.77
N THR A 42 53.50 -16.02 8.64
CA THR A 42 53.87 -15.10 9.76
C THR A 42 54.69 -13.80 9.59
N SER A 43 54.04 -12.72 10.05
CA SER A 43 54.48 -11.77 11.09
C SER A 43 55.13 -10.41 10.74
N TYR A 44 55.09 -9.53 11.76
CA TYR A 44 55.69 -8.20 11.93
C TYR A 44 55.10 -6.97 11.19
N THR A 45 54.24 -6.29 11.95
CA THR A 45 54.22 -4.84 12.21
C THR A 45 55.29 -3.95 11.54
N GLY A 46 54.87 -2.82 10.96
CA GLY A 46 55.77 -1.72 10.61
C GLY A 46 55.02 -0.46 10.20
N SER A 47 55.17 0.62 10.97
CA SER A 47 54.52 1.91 10.68
C SER A 47 55.42 2.86 9.88
N ARG A 48 54.79 3.88 9.28
CA ARG A 48 55.35 5.23 8.99
C ARG A 48 56.34 5.41 7.82
N ASN A 49 55.81 6.12 6.82
CA ASN A 49 56.26 7.44 6.35
C ASN A 49 57.56 7.65 5.52
N LEU A 50 57.41 8.62 4.61
CA LEU A 50 58.39 9.60 4.09
C LEU A 50 59.32 9.20 2.91
N THR A 51 59.00 9.80 1.75
CA THR A 51 59.91 10.52 0.81
C THR A 51 61.03 9.75 0.08
N ALA A 52 61.48 10.14 -1.13
CA ALA A 52 61.01 11.02 -2.23
C ALA A 52 61.98 10.81 -3.43
N VAL A 53 62.13 11.78 -4.35
CA VAL A 53 63.12 11.85 -5.47
C VAL A 53 62.72 11.00 -6.69
N HIS A 54 62.13 11.62 -7.74
CA HIS A 54 62.76 12.19 -8.96
C HIS A 54 63.41 11.14 -9.89
N SER A 55 63.34 11.21 -11.23
CA SER A 55 62.74 12.13 -12.23
C SER A 55 62.35 11.28 -13.48
N ASP A 56 61.78 11.74 -14.62
CA ASP A 56 61.94 12.99 -15.37
C ASP A 56 60.83 13.23 -16.45
N THR A 57 60.69 14.50 -16.85
CA THR A 57 60.17 15.14 -18.11
C THR A 57 59.43 14.32 -19.21
N ALA A 58 58.43 14.81 -19.97
CA ALA A 58 57.80 16.13 -20.23
C ALA A 58 56.41 15.92 -20.94
N SER A 59 55.58 16.85 -21.44
CA SER A 59 55.45 18.34 -21.40
C SER A 59 54.09 18.81 -22.02
N TYR A 60 53.38 19.76 -21.36
CA TYR A 60 52.48 20.85 -21.87
C TYR A 60 51.37 20.58 -22.94
N SER A 61 50.19 21.24 -22.91
CA SER A 61 49.85 22.59 -22.40
C SER A 61 48.47 22.71 -21.71
N GLY A 62 48.27 23.78 -20.91
CA GLY A 62 47.01 24.12 -20.19
C GLY A 62 46.28 25.35 -20.78
N PRO A 63 45.50 26.17 -20.01
CA PRO A 63 45.47 26.28 -18.55
C PRO A 63 44.07 26.29 -17.85
N LEU A 64 44.08 26.04 -16.54
CA LEU A 64 43.06 26.42 -15.55
C LEU A 64 43.72 27.31 -14.47
N PRO A 65 43.03 28.30 -13.88
CA PRO A 65 43.43 28.92 -12.62
C PRO A 65 42.68 28.30 -11.40
N PRO A 66 43.29 28.16 -10.21
CA PRO A 66 42.74 27.31 -9.14
C PRO A 66 42.48 28.14 -7.82
N PRO A 67 42.57 27.65 -6.55
CA PRO A 67 41.64 28.08 -5.49
C PRO A 67 42.29 28.88 -4.33
N ALA A 68 41.50 29.28 -3.33
CA ALA A 68 42.01 29.83 -2.07
C ALA A 68 41.35 29.18 -0.83
N MET A 69 42.17 28.87 0.18
CA MET A 69 41.74 28.37 1.51
C MET A 69 41.64 29.49 2.53
N SER A 70 40.69 29.39 3.48
CA SER A 70 40.84 29.65 4.94
C SER A 70 39.45 29.84 5.60
N SER A 71 39.28 29.92 6.93
CA SER A 71 39.63 28.95 7.98
C SER A 71 38.93 29.35 9.32
N TRP A 72 38.63 28.39 10.21
CA TRP A 72 38.36 28.55 11.67
C TRP A 72 37.04 29.21 12.20
N VAL A 73 36.42 28.51 13.20
CA VAL A 73 35.75 29.01 14.44
C VAL A 73 34.21 29.19 14.57
N SER A 74 33.63 28.22 15.32
CA SER A 74 32.64 28.21 16.42
C SER A 74 31.33 29.04 16.50
N MET A 75 30.28 28.33 16.95
CA MET A 75 29.29 28.66 18.02
C MET A 75 28.88 30.12 18.32
N ALA A 76 27.58 30.41 18.14
CA ALA A 76 26.63 30.97 19.13
C ALA A 76 25.22 30.97 18.47
N GLN A 77 24.17 30.37 19.03
CA GLN A 77 23.27 30.92 20.05
C GLN A 77 22.76 32.35 19.77
N SER A 78 21.47 32.45 19.42
CA SER A 78 20.70 33.71 19.51
C SER A 78 19.38 33.45 20.22
N ASN A 79 19.14 34.22 21.28
CA ASN A 79 17.88 34.34 22.00
C ASN A 79 17.20 35.64 21.54
N PRO A 80 15.88 35.70 21.32
CA PRO A 80 15.21 36.96 21.00
C PRO A 80 14.92 37.75 22.29
N GLN A 81 15.24 39.05 22.30
CA GLN A 81 14.75 40.00 23.30
C GLN A 81 13.69 40.95 22.72
N SER A 82 12.88 41.46 23.64
CA SER A 82 11.68 42.28 23.49
C SER A 82 11.95 43.80 23.31
N TYR A 83 10.88 44.60 23.50
CA TYR A 83 10.69 46.07 23.52
C TYR A 83 9.99 46.59 22.23
N SER A 84 8.72 47.05 22.20
CA SER A 84 8.02 48.17 22.89
C SER A 84 8.68 49.54 22.69
N GLY A 85 8.01 50.63 22.30
CA GLY A 85 6.58 50.88 21.95
C GLY A 85 6.28 52.41 21.86
N GLN A 86 5.00 52.79 21.67
CA GLN A 86 4.36 54.12 21.91
C GLN A 86 4.74 55.40 21.10
N GLY A 87 3.74 56.28 20.91
CA GLY A 87 3.84 57.73 20.58
C GLY A 87 3.64 58.09 19.09
N ASN A 88 2.50 58.54 18.52
CA ASN A 88 1.31 59.35 18.90
C ASN A 88 1.42 60.88 18.57
N LEU A 89 0.40 61.42 17.86
CA LEU A 89 0.10 62.86 17.58
C LEU A 89 1.04 63.60 16.57
N SER A 90 0.63 64.60 15.76
CA SER A 90 -0.67 65.21 15.40
C SER A 90 -0.53 66.21 14.23
N GLY A 91 -1.58 66.53 13.47
CA GLY A 91 -1.60 67.68 12.54
C GLY A 91 -2.90 67.83 11.73
N PHE A 92 -3.58 68.99 11.83
CA PHE A 92 -4.88 69.27 11.20
C PHE A 92 -4.77 70.30 10.05
N SER A 93 -5.79 70.28 9.18
CA SER A 93 -6.09 71.08 7.98
C SER A 93 -5.66 72.57 7.89
N GLN A 94 -5.43 73.08 6.66
CA GLN A 94 -6.40 73.96 5.96
C GLN A 94 -5.97 74.39 4.52
N VAL A 95 -6.96 74.88 3.78
CA VAL A 95 -6.97 75.95 2.73
C VAL A 95 -7.60 75.52 1.38
N HIS A 96 -8.38 76.44 0.82
CA HIS A 96 -9.36 76.27 -0.27
C HIS A 96 -8.96 77.11 -1.51
N VAL A 97 -9.80 77.06 -2.56
CA VAL A 97 -9.89 77.90 -3.79
C VAL A 97 -9.38 77.25 -5.10
N GLY A 98 -10.23 77.23 -6.13
CA GLY A 98 -9.95 76.76 -7.52
C GLY A 98 -9.61 77.93 -8.49
N PRO A 99 -10.11 77.99 -9.75
CA PRO A 99 -10.97 77.04 -10.48
C PRO A 99 -10.69 76.91 -12.02
N THR A 100 -11.66 76.32 -12.75
CA THR A 100 -12.05 76.51 -14.18
C THR A 100 -11.38 75.80 -15.39
N ASN A 101 -12.30 75.29 -16.26
CA ASN A 101 -12.22 74.71 -17.62
C ASN A 101 -11.86 75.76 -18.72
N PRO A 102 -11.43 75.42 -19.98
CA PRO A 102 -12.30 74.75 -20.99
C PRO A 102 -11.65 73.85 -22.11
N LEU A 103 -12.56 73.33 -22.97
CA LEU A 103 -12.46 72.64 -24.29
C LEU A 103 -11.68 73.41 -25.42
N PRO A 104 -11.54 72.98 -26.72
CA PRO A 104 -11.92 71.72 -27.45
C PRO A 104 -10.92 71.17 -28.57
N THR A 105 -11.32 70.08 -29.28
CA THR A 105 -11.14 69.74 -30.74
C THR A 105 -9.78 69.70 -31.52
N GLY A 106 -9.63 68.72 -32.45
CA GLY A 106 -9.19 69.02 -33.85
C GLY A 106 -8.25 68.07 -34.65
N THR A 107 -8.81 67.11 -35.41
CA THR A 107 -8.44 66.62 -36.79
C THR A 107 -6.99 66.64 -37.36
N SER A 108 -6.56 65.55 -38.05
CA SER A 108 -6.17 65.54 -39.50
C SER A 108 -5.64 64.19 -40.03
N VAL A 109 -5.65 64.01 -41.37
CA VAL A 109 -5.49 62.76 -42.16
C VAL A 109 -4.87 63.10 -43.54
N PRO A 110 -3.79 62.45 -44.04
CA PRO A 110 -3.94 61.40 -45.09
C PRO A 110 -2.79 60.35 -45.25
N GLY A 111 -3.00 59.35 -46.11
CA GLY A 111 -1.97 58.46 -46.69
C GLY A 111 -2.60 57.34 -47.57
N ASN A 112 -2.14 57.14 -48.81
CA ASN A 112 -2.91 56.47 -49.88
C ASN A 112 -2.12 55.39 -50.65
N GLY A 113 -2.80 54.44 -51.32
CA GLY A 113 -2.25 53.57 -52.39
C GLY A 113 -2.55 52.06 -52.27
N HIS A 114 -2.85 51.26 -53.30
CA HIS A 114 -3.32 51.47 -54.69
C HIS A 114 -3.53 50.06 -55.33
N ASN A 115 -4.72 49.82 -55.89
CA ASN A 115 -5.07 49.00 -57.07
C ASN A 115 -4.58 47.54 -57.35
N ALA A 116 -5.61 46.69 -57.54
CA ALA A 116 -5.85 45.78 -58.68
C ALA A 116 -4.97 44.53 -58.92
N TYR A 117 -5.61 43.34 -59.04
CA TYR A 117 -6.15 42.83 -60.32
C TYR A 117 -6.93 41.50 -60.17
N GLN A 118 -8.10 41.44 -60.80
CA GLN A 118 -8.86 40.26 -61.25
C GLN A 118 -9.18 40.53 -62.74
N PRO A 119 -9.47 39.55 -63.64
CA PRO A 119 -10.79 38.89 -63.63
C PRO A 119 -10.97 37.55 -64.42
N ARG A 120 -12.24 37.08 -64.47
CA ARG A 120 -12.90 36.20 -65.48
C ARG A 120 -12.53 34.70 -65.54
N ALA A 121 -13.41 33.80 -65.99
CA ALA A 121 -14.90 33.74 -66.07
C ALA A 121 -15.36 32.38 -66.62
N SER A 122 -16.67 32.08 -66.49
CA SER A 122 -17.42 30.95 -67.10
C SER A 122 -17.07 29.53 -66.59
N GLY A 123 -17.98 28.55 -66.58
CA GLY A 123 -19.40 28.57 -66.96
C GLY A 123 -20.14 27.35 -66.38
N SER A 124 -21.47 27.40 -66.36
CA SER A 124 -22.36 26.42 -65.72
C SER A 124 -22.45 25.06 -66.45
N THR A 125 -22.59 23.97 -65.70
CA THR A 125 -23.78 23.09 -65.77
C THR A 125 -23.81 22.09 -64.60
N ALA A 126 -25.00 21.60 -64.25
CA ALA A 126 -25.23 20.77 -63.07
C ALA A 126 -25.21 19.27 -63.40
N ASN A 127 -24.78 18.40 -62.46
CA ASN A 127 -25.75 17.65 -61.63
C ASN A 127 -25.14 16.64 -60.63
N VAL A 128 -25.82 16.53 -59.47
CA VAL A 128 -26.05 15.31 -58.66
C VAL A 128 -24.88 14.67 -57.87
N GLN A 129 -24.89 14.99 -56.56
CA GLN A 129 -24.76 14.10 -55.38
C GLN A 129 -23.57 13.11 -55.26
N THR A 130 -22.67 13.39 -54.31
CA THR A 130 -22.76 12.83 -52.94
C THR A 130 -21.77 13.55 -52.01
N SER A 131 -22.20 13.91 -50.80
CA SER A 131 -21.43 14.78 -49.89
C SER A 131 -20.56 13.99 -48.90
N PHE A 132 -19.25 14.16 -49.01
CA PHE A 132 -18.31 13.89 -47.91
C PHE A 132 -18.52 14.88 -46.76
N GLN A 133 -18.34 14.42 -45.51
CA GLN A 133 -18.08 15.30 -44.37
C GLN A 133 -16.94 14.71 -43.53
N SER A 134 -15.99 15.58 -43.17
CA SER A 134 -14.79 15.21 -42.43
C SER A 134 -14.40 16.32 -41.45
N GLN A 135 -14.20 15.97 -40.18
CA GLN A 135 -13.41 16.72 -39.17
C GLN A 135 -14.02 18.10 -38.77
N PRO A 136 -13.57 18.80 -37.69
CA PRO A 136 -12.33 18.63 -36.91
C PRO A 136 -12.52 18.57 -35.38
N GLY A 137 -11.42 18.69 -34.61
CA GLY A 137 -11.43 18.75 -33.14
C GLY A 137 -10.69 19.97 -32.54
N MET A 138 -10.19 19.78 -31.30
CA MET A 138 -9.25 20.62 -30.51
C MET A 138 -9.74 21.78 -29.60
N TYR A 139 -9.15 21.79 -28.38
CA TYR A 139 -8.95 22.85 -27.37
C TYR A 139 -10.12 23.63 -26.72
N ARG A 140 -10.23 23.58 -25.37
CA ARG A 140 -9.70 24.66 -24.48
C ARG A 140 -9.81 24.37 -22.97
N THR A 141 -8.89 24.99 -22.22
CA THR A 141 -8.91 25.21 -20.75
C THR A 141 -9.81 26.38 -20.34
N PRO A 142 -10.14 26.50 -19.04
CA PRO A 142 -10.32 27.83 -18.43
C PRO A 142 -9.50 28.04 -17.14
N ALA A 143 -8.91 29.22 -17.02
CA ALA A 143 -8.47 29.81 -15.75
C ALA A 143 -9.56 30.77 -15.22
N GLY A 144 -9.59 31.01 -13.91
CA GLY A 144 -10.71 31.69 -13.24
C GLY A 144 -10.63 33.23 -13.18
N TYR A 145 -11.61 33.82 -12.48
CA TYR A 145 -11.62 35.23 -12.06
C TYR A 145 -12.38 35.40 -10.72
N ASN A 146 -11.97 36.36 -9.90
CA ASN A 146 -12.64 36.81 -8.67
C ASN A 146 -13.51 38.06 -8.94
N SER A 147 -14.58 38.25 -8.16
CA SER A 147 -15.10 39.58 -7.76
C SER A 147 -16.17 39.50 -6.66
N ASP A 148 -16.10 40.39 -5.68
CA ASP A 148 -17.03 40.57 -4.54
C ASP A 148 -18.29 41.43 -4.92
N SER A 149 -19.32 41.67 -4.10
CA SER A 149 -19.40 41.52 -2.63
C SER A 149 -20.74 41.02 -1.99
N PRO A 150 -21.73 41.84 -1.57
CA PRO A 150 -22.13 41.73 -0.15
C PRO A 150 -23.62 41.52 0.19
N PHE A 151 -23.87 40.88 1.36
CA PHE A 151 -25.07 40.92 2.23
C PHE A 151 -26.44 40.57 1.56
N GLU A 152 -27.44 39.93 2.20
CA GLU A 152 -27.97 40.10 3.56
C GLU A 152 -28.81 38.87 4.01
N SER A 153 -29.44 38.93 5.19
CA SER A 153 -30.14 37.82 5.89
C SER A 153 -31.62 37.63 5.52
N ALA A 154 -32.17 36.40 5.59
CA ALA A 154 -33.40 36.06 6.34
C ALA A 154 -33.89 34.59 6.17
N SER A 155 -34.76 34.20 7.10
CA SER A 155 -35.41 32.90 7.38
C SER A 155 -36.46 32.37 6.39
N GLN A 156 -36.60 31.03 6.37
CA GLN A 156 -37.82 30.20 6.26
C GLN A 156 -38.94 30.56 5.25
N PHE A 157 -39.31 29.63 4.36
CA PHE A 157 -40.65 29.00 4.29
C PHE A 157 -40.69 27.81 3.27
N TYR A 158 -41.71 26.95 3.37
CA TYR A 158 -41.92 25.74 2.55
C TYR A 158 -42.47 26.03 1.13
N SER A 159 -42.05 25.25 0.13
CA SER A 159 -42.89 24.89 -1.03
C SER A 159 -42.39 23.61 -1.74
N GLN A 160 -43.30 22.88 -2.40
CA GLN A 160 -43.03 21.60 -3.09
C GLN A 160 -42.55 21.80 -4.55
N PRO A 161 -41.81 20.84 -5.14
CA PRO A 161 -41.65 20.74 -6.60
C PRO A 161 -42.78 19.89 -7.24
N PRO A 162 -43.20 20.16 -8.49
CA PRO A 162 -44.22 19.38 -9.20
C PRO A 162 -43.66 18.19 -10.00
N GLY A 163 -44.50 17.17 -10.24
CA GLY A 163 -44.27 16.12 -11.26
C GLY A 163 -44.45 16.68 -12.70
N HIS A 164 -44.28 15.96 -13.80
CA HIS A 164 -44.08 14.52 -14.12
C HIS A 164 -42.98 14.44 -15.22
N SER A 165 -42.38 13.30 -15.60
CA SER A 165 -43.02 12.07 -16.08
C SER A 165 -42.05 10.88 -16.10
N MET A 166 -42.60 9.66 -16.05
CA MET A 166 -41.86 8.39 -16.10
C MET A 166 -42.61 7.42 -17.01
N SER A 167 -41.89 6.68 -17.86
CA SER A 167 -42.46 5.64 -18.72
C SER A 167 -41.51 4.45 -18.88
N TYR A 168 -41.74 3.42 -18.05
CA TYR A 168 -41.85 1.98 -18.39
C TYR A 168 -41.52 1.55 -19.84
N PHE A 169 -40.94 0.39 -20.18
CA PHE A 169 -40.68 -0.96 -19.58
C PHE A 169 -39.52 -1.62 -20.42
N PRO A 170 -39.12 -2.92 -20.29
CA PRO A 170 -39.46 -3.98 -19.32
C PRO A 170 -38.26 -4.66 -18.62
N THR A 171 -38.56 -5.34 -17.52
CA THR A 171 -37.70 -6.34 -16.85
C THR A 171 -37.87 -7.72 -17.48
N GLN A 172 -36.80 -8.51 -17.62
CA GLN A 172 -36.91 -9.97 -17.79
C GLN A 172 -35.98 -10.76 -16.86
N GLN A 173 -36.55 -11.88 -16.43
CA GLN A 173 -36.12 -12.95 -15.52
C GLN A 173 -34.61 -13.24 -15.39
N TYR A 174 -34.16 -13.41 -14.15
CA TYR A 174 -33.13 -14.38 -13.81
C TYR A 174 -33.80 -15.69 -13.40
N GLU A 175 -33.55 -16.76 -14.16
CA GLU A 175 -33.95 -18.12 -13.80
C GLU A 175 -32.92 -18.73 -12.85
N SER A 176 -33.40 -19.46 -11.84
CA SER A 176 -32.58 -20.31 -10.96
C SER A 176 -32.79 -21.78 -11.33
N PRO A 177 -31.73 -22.54 -11.68
CA PRO A 177 -31.89 -23.95 -12.01
C PRO A 177 -32.15 -24.77 -10.77
N SER A 178 -33.21 -25.60 -10.81
CA SER A 178 -33.40 -26.71 -9.88
C SER A 178 -33.47 -28.01 -10.68
N SER A 179 -32.73 -29.03 -10.24
CA SER A 179 -33.02 -30.41 -10.59
C SER A 179 -32.57 -31.34 -9.46
N TRP A 180 -33.27 -32.45 -9.32
CA TRP A 180 -33.17 -33.36 -8.17
C TRP A 180 -32.29 -34.57 -8.48
N GLY A 181 -31.54 -35.03 -7.48
CA GLY A 181 -30.90 -36.34 -7.46
C GLY A 181 -31.15 -37.02 -6.12
N GLN A 182 -31.90 -38.12 -6.11
CA GLN A 182 -32.30 -38.84 -4.89
C GLN A 182 -31.12 -39.63 -4.27
N GLY A 183 -31.13 -39.73 -2.94
CA GLY A 183 -30.20 -40.58 -2.19
C GLY A 183 -30.61 -40.69 -0.72
N ASN A 184 -31.53 -41.62 -0.41
CA ASN A 184 -32.03 -41.83 0.95
C ASN A 184 -30.94 -42.26 1.93
N ASN A 185 -30.95 -41.71 3.14
CA ASN A 185 -30.98 -42.52 4.35
C ASN A 185 -31.56 -41.74 5.55
N MET A 186 -32.39 -42.43 6.34
CA MET A 186 -33.16 -41.87 7.46
C MET A 186 -32.42 -42.00 8.81
N VAL A 187 -33.09 -41.47 9.85
CA VAL A 187 -32.87 -41.58 11.31
C VAL A 187 -32.21 -40.34 11.92
N GLY A 188 -32.86 -39.61 12.83
CA GLY A 188 -34.23 -39.76 13.34
C GLY A 188 -34.72 -38.51 14.07
N ILE A 189 -36.03 -38.30 14.06
CA ILE A 189 -36.72 -37.15 14.67
C ILE A 189 -36.99 -37.45 16.16
N ASN A 190 -36.92 -36.43 17.00
CA ASN A 190 -37.77 -36.32 18.18
C ASN A 190 -38.28 -34.88 18.29
N GLU A 191 -39.55 -34.69 17.96
CA GLU A 191 -40.29 -33.47 18.27
C GLU A 191 -40.68 -33.45 19.75
N ALA A 192 -40.81 -32.24 20.32
CA ALA A 192 -42.11 -31.72 20.78
C ALA A 192 -41.93 -30.61 21.84
N LEU A 193 -42.32 -29.37 21.50
CA LEU A 193 -43.50 -28.71 22.10
C LEU A 193 -43.68 -27.28 21.54
N LEU A 194 -44.94 -26.84 21.52
CA LEU A 194 -45.47 -25.69 20.79
C LEU A 194 -45.36 -24.34 21.56
N PRO A 195 -45.61 -23.18 20.91
CA PRO A 195 -45.07 -21.89 21.36
C PRO A 195 -45.95 -21.15 22.37
N GLY A 196 -45.31 -20.45 23.31
CA GLY A 196 -45.92 -19.44 24.16
C GLY A 196 -45.66 -18.03 23.62
N GLN A 197 -46.71 -17.21 23.52
CA GLN A 197 -46.62 -15.80 23.16
C GLN A 197 -45.77 -15.04 24.18
N PHE A 198 -44.88 -14.14 23.71
CA PHE A 198 -44.28 -13.11 24.56
C PHE A 198 -44.55 -11.71 23.99
N GLN A 199 -45.13 -10.87 24.83
CA GLN A 199 -45.38 -9.46 24.53
C GLN A 199 -44.08 -8.67 24.48
N VAL A 200 -44.04 -7.65 23.62
CA VAL A 200 -42.95 -6.67 23.56
C VAL A 200 -42.98 -5.82 24.83
N GLY A 201 -41.90 -5.89 25.61
CA GLY A 201 -41.60 -5.02 26.76
C GLY A 201 -40.23 -4.37 26.60
N PRO A 202 -39.97 -3.22 27.23
CA PRO A 202 -38.78 -2.42 26.95
C PRO A 202 -37.48 -3.12 27.37
N ALA A 203 -36.43 -2.94 26.55
CA ALA A 203 -35.16 -3.62 26.69
C ALA A 203 -34.38 -3.19 27.95
N ASN A 204 -34.48 -3.98 29.03
CA ASN A 204 -33.52 -3.94 30.13
C ASN A 204 -32.27 -4.72 29.73
N GLY A 205 -31.16 -4.00 29.52
CA GLY A 205 -29.92 -4.56 28.99
C GLY A 205 -29.21 -5.53 29.93
N SER A 206 -29.23 -6.83 29.61
CA SER A 206 -28.41 -7.87 30.24
C SER A 206 -27.02 -8.00 29.61
N GLY A 207 -26.31 -6.87 29.50
CA GLY A 207 -24.99 -6.75 28.84
C GLY A 207 -23.81 -6.53 29.79
N SER A 208 -23.64 -7.36 30.83
CA SER A 208 -22.71 -7.05 31.95
C SER A 208 -21.57 -8.05 32.21
N LEU A 209 -21.43 -9.16 31.47
CA LEU A 209 -20.47 -10.22 31.80
C LEU A 209 -19.14 -10.25 30.98
N LEU A 210 -18.97 -9.40 29.97
CA LEU A 210 -17.73 -9.34 29.17
C LEU A 210 -16.92 -8.04 29.29
N ASN A 211 -17.50 -6.96 29.82
CA ASN A 211 -16.82 -5.67 30.02
C ASN A 211 -15.85 -5.65 31.23
N LYS A 212 -15.07 -6.71 31.45
CA LYS A 212 -13.97 -6.74 32.42
C LYS A 212 -12.73 -6.05 31.85
N SER A 213 -12.79 -4.73 31.84
CA SER A 213 -11.65 -3.84 31.58
C SER A 213 -10.49 -4.15 32.53
N SER A 214 -9.46 -4.83 32.04
CA SER A 214 -8.21 -4.94 32.79
C SER A 214 -7.49 -3.60 32.74
N ALA A 215 -7.24 -2.99 33.90
CA ALA A 215 -6.54 -1.72 33.97
C ALA A 215 -5.07 -1.92 33.56
N VAL A 216 -4.68 -1.35 32.42
CA VAL A 216 -3.30 -1.36 31.84
C VAL A 216 -2.23 -0.85 32.83
N SER A 217 -2.63 -0.25 33.95
CA SER A 217 -1.74 0.32 34.96
C SER A 217 -1.29 -0.66 36.07
N GLU A 218 -1.97 -1.77 36.34
CA GLU A 218 -1.75 -2.51 37.61
C GLU A 218 -0.60 -3.53 37.59
N LYS A 219 -0.11 -3.96 36.42
CA LYS A 219 0.90 -5.03 36.32
C LYS A 219 2.38 -4.58 36.37
N TYR A 220 2.66 -3.30 36.64
CA TYR A 220 4.03 -2.76 36.64
C TYR A 220 5.01 -3.48 37.60
N SER A 221 4.51 -4.08 38.69
CA SER A 221 5.32 -4.79 39.69
C SER A 221 5.93 -6.10 39.18
N LYS A 222 5.26 -6.81 38.25
CA LYS A 222 5.77 -8.07 37.66
C LYS A 222 6.96 -7.85 36.71
N ILE A 223 7.21 -6.61 36.30
CA ILE A 223 8.21 -6.26 35.27
C ILE A 223 9.65 -6.46 35.76
N LEU A 224 9.92 -6.28 37.05
CA LEU A 224 11.27 -6.33 37.64
C LEU A 224 11.93 -7.72 37.60
N PHE A 225 11.15 -8.80 37.55
CA PHE A 225 11.64 -10.17 37.72
C PHE A 225 11.72 -10.99 36.41
N SER A 226 11.42 -10.40 35.25
CA SER A 226 11.52 -11.10 33.96
C SER A 226 12.89 -10.89 33.29
N LEU A 227 13.62 -12.00 33.10
CA LEU A 227 14.96 -12.05 32.49
C LEU A 227 15.07 -11.40 31.09
N ARG A 228 13.95 -11.30 30.35
CA ARG A 228 13.90 -10.69 29.01
C ARG A 228 13.65 -9.18 29.01
N ASN A 229 13.25 -8.60 30.14
CA ASN A 229 13.06 -7.16 30.26
C ASN A 229 14.42 -6.44 30.34
N ARG A 230 14.50 -5.27 29.72
CA ARG A 230 15.66 -4.36 29.81
C ARG A 230 15.20 -2.94 30.08
N PHE A 231 15.84 -2.33 31.06
CA PHE A 231 15.60 -0.95 31.46
C PHE A 231 16.63 0.01 30.85
N ARG A 232 16.25 1.25 30.61
CA ARG A 232 17.15 2.34 30.19
C ARG A 232 16.56 3.72 30.52
N ALA A 233 17.41 4.73 30.68
CA ALA A 233 16.96 6.10 30.96
C ALA A 233 16.13 6.75 29.82
N LYS A 234 16.32 6.32 28.55
CA LYS A 234 15.66 6.92 27.38
C LYS A 234 14.33 6.22 27.03
N LYS A 235 13.21 6.95 26.96
CA LYS A 235 11.88 6.40 26.59
C LYS A 235 11.93 5.44 25.36
N PRO A 236 11.28 4.25 25.40
CA PRO A 236 10.55 3.69 26.54
C PRO A 236 11.55 3.19 27.58
N ASN A 237 11.24 3.42 28.86
CA ASN A 237 12.19 3.19 29.95
C ASN A 237 12.38 1.70 30.26
N ALA A 238 11.45 0.85 29.79
CA ALA A 238 11.51 -0.60 29.85
C ALA A 238 10.97 -1.16 28.52
N PHE A 239 11.58 -2.24 28.04
CA PHE A 239 11.17 -2.97 26.84
C PHE A 239 11.61 -4.45 26.95
N GLN A 240 10.92 -5.32 26.25
CA GLN A 240 11.26 -6.74 26.10
C GLN A 240 12.20 -6.93 24.90
N LEU A 241 13.20 -7.80 25.03
CA LEU A 241 13.99 -8.26 23.89
C LEU A 241 13.16 -9.21 23.00
N PRO A 242 13.43 -9.30 21.68
CA PRO A 242 12.77 -10.28 20.81
C PRO A 242 13.10 -11.71 21.29
N GLY A 243 12.28 -12.69 20.91
CA GLY A 243 12.59 -14.11 21.13
C GLY A 243 13.18 -14.81 19.92
N TYR A 244 13.10 -14.19 18.74
CA TYR A 244 13.73 -14.65 17.50
C TYR A 244 14.70 -13.60 16.97
N GLU A 245 15.84 -14.04 16.45
CA GLU A 245 16.79 -13.20 15.72
C GLU A 245 17.05 -13.79 14.32
N TYR A 246 17.43 -12.94 13.37
CA TYR A 246 17.74 -13.36 12.01
C TYR A 246 19.02 -14.19 12.00
N ASN A 247 19.02 -15.31 11.25
CA ASN A 247 20.18 -16.20 11.15
C ASN A 247 21.24 -15.65 10.19
N THR A 248 21.75 -14.44 10.45
CA THR A 248 22.86 -13.86 9.70
C THR A 248 23.70 -12.91 10.56
N THR A 249 25.02 -13.01 10.41
CA THR A 249 26.00 -12.10 11.02
C THR A 249 26.37 -10.94 10.10
N LEU A 250 25.83 -10.91 8.87
CA LEU A 250 26.14 -9.90 7.86
C LEU A 250 25.71 -8.49 8.30
N LYS A 251 26.57 -7.52 7.98
CA LYS A 251 26.28 -6.09 8.14
C LYS A 251 25.92 -5.51 6.79
N PHE A 252 24.75 -4.90 6.71
CA PHE A 252 24.21 -4.28 5.50
C PHE A 252 24.43 -2.76 5.56
N ARG A 253 24.63 -2.16 4.38
CA ARG A 253 24.86 -0.73 4.18
C ARG A 253 23.54 -0.03 3.81
N HIS A 254 23.10 0.87 4.67
CA HIS A 254 21.93 1.72 4.46
C HIS A 254 22.36 3.16 4.13
N ARG A 255 21.62 3.84 3.25
CA ARG A 255 21.66 5.30 3.05
C ARG A 255 20.30 5.86 3.43
N ASP A 256 20.26 6.94 4.20
CA ASP A 256 19.02 7.66 4.50
C ASP A 256 18.80 8.87 3.57
N ALA A 257 17.59 9.44 3.61
CA ALA A 257 17.17 10.60 2.82
C ALA A 257 17.89 11.92 3.17
N ALA A 258 18.88 11.90 4.08
CA ALA A 258 19.82 12.99 4.30
C ALA A 258 21.23 12.64 3.75
N GLY A 259 21.32 11.62 2.89
CA GLY A 259 22.54 11.11 2.28
C GLY A 259 23.46 10.33 3.22
N ARG A 260 23.14 10.20 4.51
CA ARG A 260 24.06 9.64 5.52
C ARG A 260 24.06 8.12 5.40
N VAL A 261 25.25 7.53 5.50
CA VAL A 261 25.45 6.09 5.35
C VAL A 261 25.61 5.43 6.71
N SER A 262 24.95 4.30 6.95
CA SER A 262 25.11 3.52 8.17
C SER A 262 25.21 2.02 7.90
N ASN A 263 26.18 1.36 8.54
CA ASN A 263 26.35 -0.08 8.48
C ASN A 263 25.81 -0.72 9.77
N LYS A 264 24.89 -1.68 9.66
CA LYS A 264 24.20 -2.33 10.80
C LYS A 264 24.00 -3.83 10.55
N PRO A 265 23.87 -4.68 11.58
CA PRO A 265 23.43 -6.06 11.42
C PRO A 265 21.93 -6.15 11.13
N LEU A 266 21.51 -7.21 10.41
CA LEU A 266 20.11 -7.50 10.07
C LEU A 266 19.26 -7.63 11.34
N GLN A 267 18.38 -6.66 11.55
CA GLN A 267 17.43 -6.56 12.67
C GLN A 267 16.27 -5.69 12.21
N ASP A 268 15.06 -5.88 12.76
CA ASP A 268 13.93 -5.02 12.42
C ASP A 268 14.16 -3.56 12.85
N ARG A 269 14.00 -2.64 11.90
CA ARG A 269 14.30 -1.22 12.02
C ARG A 269 13.32 -0.40 11.20
N TYR A 270 13.17 0.86 11.59
CA TYR A 270 12.33 1.83 10.91
C TYR A 270 13.08 3.14 10.70
N LEU A 271 12.66 3.92 9.69
CA LEU A 271 13.09 5.31 9.50
C LEU A 271 12.32 6.18 10.49
N HIS A 272 13.03 6.96 11.30
CA HIS A 272 12.38 7.82 12.28
C HIS A 272 11.97 9.16 11.63
N PRO A 273 10.69 9.60 11.76
CA PRO A 273 10.11 10.63 10.89
C PRO A 273 10.77 12.01 11.01
N LEU A 274 11.36 12.35 12.17
CA LEU A 274 11.95 13.67 12.41
C LEU A 274 13.40 13.84 11.93
N ASP A 275 14.16 12.74 11.88
CA ASP A 275 15.60 12.81 11.62
C ASP A 275 16.05 11.89 10.49
N GLY A 276 15.16 11.08 9.91
CA GLY A 276 15.46 10.08 8.87
C GLY A 276 16.35 8.93 9.34
N ARG A 277 16.77 8.90 10.61
CA ARG A 277 17.77 7.93 11.08
C ARG A 277 17.14 6.56 11.30
N LEU A 278 17.86 5.53 10.86
CA LEU A 278 17.48 4.14 11.04
C LEU A 278 17.57 3.72 12.52
N ARG A 279 16.42 3.40 13.14
CA ARG A 279 16.30 3.02 14.56
C ARG A 279 15.74 1.60 14.70
N LYS A 280 16.14 0.87 15.76
CA LYS A 280 15.59 -0.46 16.06
C LYS A 280 14.07 -0.34 16.29
N LEU A 281 13.31 -1.24 15.68
CA LEU A 281 11.87 -1.30 15.83
C LEU A 281 11.50 -1.69 17.27
N ILE A 282 10.56 -0.94 17.84
CA ILE A 282 9.95 -1.19 19.15
C ILE A 282 8.45 -1.00 18.94
N VAL A 283 7.67 -2.01 19.31
CA VAL A 283 6.22 -2.07 19.12
C VAL A 283 5.54 -2.08 20.47
N ALA A 284 4.55 -1.22 20.66
CA ALA A 284 3.65 -1.29 21.79
C ALA A 284 2.77 -2.54 21.64
N SER A 285 2.56 -3.30 22.71
CA SER A 285 1.73 -4.51 22.72
C SER A 285 0.77 -4.50 23.90
N THR A 286 -0.31 -5.26 23.78
CA THR A 286 -1.20 -5.59 24.90
C THR A 286 -0.46 -6.42 25.97
N ASP A 287 -0.99 -6.43 27.19
CA ASP A 287 -0.38 -7.12 28.33
C ASP A 287 -0.26 -8.63 28.08
N ASP A 288 -1.30 -9.27 27.52
CA ASP A 288 -1.30 -10.69 27.14
C ASP A 288 -0.11 -11.04 26.22
N ILE A 289 0.14 -10.20 25.20
CA ILE A 289 1.18 -10.41 24.18
C ILE A 289 2.57 -10.05 24.73
N TYR A 290 2.65 -9.17 25.73
CA TYR A 290 3.88 -8.84 26.45
C TYR A 290 4.30 -9.95 27.42
N GLU A 291 3.34 -10.58 28.10
CA GLU A 291 3.56 -11.71 29.03
C GLU A 291 3.81 -13.04 28.30
N ALA A 292 3.38 -13.18 27.05
CA ALA A 292 3.61 -14.34 26.18
C ALA A 292 5.12 -14.65 25.97
N PRO A 293 5.49 -15.90 25.57
CA PRO A 293 6.89 -16.35 25.41
C PRO A 293 7.68 -15.71 24.25
N GLY A 294 7.32 -14.51 23.79
CA GLY A 294 8.11 -13.65 22.91
C GLY A 294 8.29 -14.20 21.49
N THR A 295 7.19 -14.35 20.74
CA THR A 295 7.22 -14.91 19.37
C THR A 295 7.70 -13.95 18.27
N SER A 296 8.05 -12.70 18.63
CA SER A 296 8.43 -11.64 17.67
C SER A 296 9.94 -11.52 17.42
N THR A 297 10.29 -10.99 16.25
CA THR A 297 11.63 -10.55 15.85
C THR A 297 11.93 -9.09 16.25
N TRP A 298 10.90 -8.30 16.50
CA TRP A 298 10.98 -6.95 17.07
C TRP A 298 10.86 -6.94 18.59
N ARG A 299 11.25 -5.81 19.19
CA ARG A 299 11.15 -5.53 20.63
C ARG A 299 9.74 -5.09 21.00
N ARG A 300 9.23 -5.54 22.14
CA ARG A 300 7.92 -5.12 22.66
C ARG A 300 8.05 -4.11 23.81
N THR A 301 7.02 -3.29 24.01
CA THR A 301 6.80 -2.43 25.18
C THR A 301 5.31 -2.41 25.50
N TYR A 302 4.95 -2.16 26.75
CA TYR A 302 3.56 -1.93 27.14
C TYR A 302 3.04 -0.57 26.64
N ILE A 303 1.72 -0.51 26.42
CA ILE A 303 0.96 0.71 26.16
C ILE A 303 0.97 1.60 27.42
N ARG A 304 1.01 2.93 27.26
CA ARG A 304 1.15 3.87 28.38
C ARG A 304 0.10 4.97 28.31
N ASN A 305 -0.32 5.42 29.48
CA ASN A 305 -1.05 6.67 29.66
C ASN A 305 -0.13 7.86 29.34
N VAL A 306 -0.54 8.72 28.41
CA VAL A 306 0.30 9.81 27.87
C VAL A 306 -0.28 11.21 28.04
N TYR A 307 -1.51 11.32 28.55
CA TYR A 307 -2.19 12.58 28.82
C TYR A 307 -1.47 13.41 29.91
N PRO A 308 -1.55 14.77 29.85
CA PRO A 308 -0.87 15.67 30.79
C PRO A 308 -1.28 15.45 32.26
N TRP A 309 -0.42 15.86 33.20
CA TRP A 309 -0.62 15.58 34.63
C TRP A 309 -1.95 16.14 35.16
N ASN A 310 -2.38 17.33 34.71
CA ASN A 310 -3.62 17.96 35.18
C ASN A 310 -4.83 17.09 34.79
N VAL A 311 -4.86 16.62 33.55
CA VAL A 311 -5.87 15.68 33.07
C VAL A 311 -5.80 14.36 33.86
N ARG A 312 -4.59 13.87 34.21
CA ARG A 312 -4.41 12.67 35.06
C ARG A 312 -5.01 12.80 36.45
N ILE A 313 -4.90 13.97 37.08
CA ILE A 313 -5.44 14.19 38.43
C ILE A 313 -6.94 14.45 38.36
N SER A 314 -7.43 15.22 37.39
CA SER A 314 -8.87 15.43 37.18
C SER A 314 -9.60 14.14 36.83
N THR A 315 -9.13 13.34 35.87
CA THR A 315 -9.88 12.14 35.48
C THR A 315 -9.83 11.01 36.51
N TRP A 316 -8.81 10.96 37.38
CA TRP A 316 -8.73 10.02 38.51
C TRP A 316 -9.94 10.12 39.48
N VAL A 317 -10.61 11.28 39.53
CA VAL A 317 -11.86 11.49 40.27
C VAL A 317 -13.05 10.76 39.63
N ILE A 318 -13.11 10.72 38.29
CA ILE A 318 -14.26 10.14 37.54
C ILE A 318 -14.00 8.70 37.08
N ASP A 319 -12.76 8.20 37.06
CA ASP A 319 -12.38 6.91 36.45
C ASP A 319 -12.83 5.65 37.23
N PHE A 320 -14.05 5.66 37.77
CA PHE A 320 -14.79 4.46 38.13
C PHE A 320 -15.49 3.87 36.90
N HIS A 321 -15.51 2.54 36.81
CA HIS A 321 -16.02 1.82 35.65
C HIS A 321 -17.55 1.71 35.56
N HIS A 322 -18.28 2.26 36.52
CA HIS A 322 -19.74 2.30 36.58
C HIS A 322 -20.19 3.71 36.97
N ASP A 323 -21.38 4.11 36.53
CA ASP A 323 -22.07 5.20 37.20
C ASP A 323 -22.32 4.79 38.68
N PRO A 324 -22.16 5.72 39.64
CA PRO A 324 -22.17 5.38 41.06
C PRO A 324 -23.60 5.17 41.60
N ASP A 325 -24.15 3.97 41.37
CA ASP A 325 -25.46 3.52 41.88
C ASP A 325 -25.51 3.41 43.42
N SER A 326 -24.36 3.45 44.10
CA SER A 326 -24.26 3.32 45.55
C SER A 326 -23.63 4.56 46.20
N TRP A 327 -24.22 5.01 47.31
CA TRP A 327 -23.67 6.06 48.19
C TRP A 327 -22.21 5.79 48.61
N LYS A 328 -21.82 4.52 48.74
CA LYS A 328 -20.42 4.14 49.04
C LYS A 328 -19.46 4.56 47.93
N ALA A 329 -19.86 4.47 46.66
CA ALA A 329 -19.04 4.91 45.53
C ALA A 329 -18.91 6.45 45.52
N TRP A 330 -19.99 7.17 45.79
CA TRP A 330 -19.96 8.63 45.95
C TRP A 330 -18.99 9.10 47.06
N PHE A 331 -18.95 8.41 48.20
CA PHE A 331 -17.98 8.71 49.26
C PHE A 331 -16.52 8.57 48.77
N PHE A 332 -16.19 7.51 48.03
CA PHE A 332 -14.85 7.35 47.43
C PHE A 332 -14.54 8.40 46.36
N ILE A 333 -15.52 8.77 45.52
CA ILE A 333 -15.37 9.83 44.51
C ILE A 333 -15.09 11.18 45.18
N LEU A 334 -15.83 11.55 46.22
CA LEU A 334 -15.64 12.79 46.97
C LEU A 334 -14.30 12.80 47.73
N GLY A 335 -13.92 11.68 48.35
CA GLY A 335 -12.60 11.52 48.97
C GLY A 335 -11.45 11.71 47.98
N ARG A 336 -11.56 11.15 46.77
CA ARG A 336 -10.59 11.40 45.68
C ARG A 336 -10.64 12.84 45.20
N ALA A 337 -11.82 13.46 45.07
CA ALA A 337 -11.97 14.86 44.67
C ALA A 337 -11.26 15.81 45.65
N PHE A 338 -11.28 15.51 46.96
CA PHE A 338 -10.56 16.30 47.97
C PHE A 338 -9.05 16.29 47.72
N VAL A 339 -8.48 15.08 47.56
CA VAL A 339 -7.04 14.89 47.26
C VAL A 339 -6.68 15.48 45.90
N ALA A 340 -7.54 15.32 44.89
CA ALA A 340 -7.36 15.86 43.56
C ALA A 340 -7.35 17.39 43.54
N ASN A 341 -8.23 18.06 44.30
CA ASN A 341 -8.27 19.52 44.38
C ASN A 341 -6.98 20.10 44.99
N ILE A 342 -6.43 19.46 46.03
CA ILE A 342 -5.13 19.84 46.60
C ILE A 342 -4.00 19.60 45.59
N ALA A 343 -3.98 18.44 44.93
CA ALA A 343 -2.92 18.10 43.98
C ALA A 343 -2.99 18.93 42.68
N LEU A 344 -4.19 19.32 42.23
CA LEU A 344 -4.41 20.28 41.16
C LEU A 344 -3.86 21.65 41.57
N GLN A 345 -4.20 22.18 42.75
CA GLN A 345 -3.64 23.45 43.24
C GLN A 345 -2.11 23.42 43.25
N ILE A 346 -1.51 22.37 43.83
CA ILE A 346 -0.05 22.21 43.90
C ILE A 346 0.56 22.27 42.50
N ALA A 347 0.04 21.50 41.55
CA ALA A 347 0.68 21.38 40.25
C ALA A 347 0.25 22.46 39.23
N PHE A 348 -0.84 23.21 39.47
CA PHE A 348 -1.08 24.52 38.83
C PHE A 348 -0.13 25.59 39.38
N TYR A 349 0.14 25.61 40.69
CA TYR A 349 1.13 26.51 41.32
C TYR A 349 2.56 26.20 40.85
N ILE A 350 2.92 24.92 40.70
CA ILE A 350 4.19 24.52 40.06
C ILE A 350 4.22 24.96 38.60
N LYS A 351 3.11 24.85 37.86
CA LYS A 351 3.01 25.28 36.46
C LYS A 351 3.09 26.81 36.29
N SER A 352 2.66 27.60 37.27
CA SER A 352 2.85 29.06 37.24
C SER A 352 4.27 29.50 37.66
N TYR A 353 4.94 28.71 38.50
CA TYR A 353 6.36 28.94 38.86
C TYR A 353 7.35 28.41 37.82
N GLN A 354 7.01 27.38 37.06
CA GLN A 354 7.91 26.79 36.08
C GLN A 354 7.79 27.45 34.71
N PHE A 355 8.85 28.18 34.35
CA PHE A 355 9.29 28.46 32.97
C PHE A 355 9.48 27.20 32.09
N PHE A 356 9.22 26.01 32.62
CA PHE A 356 9.09 24.79 31.84
C PHE A 356 7.71 24.77 31.19
N THR A 357 7.64 25.42 30.04
CA THR A 357 6.80 24.91 28.95
C THR A 357 7.07 23.43 28.81
N GLU A 358 6.11 22.60 29.21
CA GLU A 358 6.01 21.28 28.62
C GLU A 358 5.82 21.50 27.12
N GLU A 359 6.90 21.36 26.34
CA GLU A 359 6.87 21.14 24.89
C GLU A 359 6.24 19.77 24.56
N THR A 360 5.15 19.43 25.25
CA THR A 360 4.36 18.21 25.00
C THR A 360 3.70 18.36 23.64
N ALA A 361 4.27 17.65 22.67
CA ALA A 361 3.93 17.75 21.26
C ALA A 361 3.94 19.20 20.75
N ARG A 362 5.14 19.75 20.54
CA ARG A 362 5.39 20.83 19.56
C ARG A 362 4.57 20.57 18.28
N TRP A 363 4.16 21.61 17.55
CA TRP A 363 3.54 21.49 16.22
C TRP A 363 4.56 20.94 15.18
N VAL A 364 5.08 19.73 15.37
CA VAL A 364 6.24 19.25 14.59
C VAL A 364 5.90 19.02 13.11
N PHE A 365 4.61 18.81 12.82
CA PHE A 365 4.07 18.58 11.49
C PHE A 365 2.85 19.47 11.19
N GLU A 366 2.69 20.61 11.89
CA GLU A 366 1.64 21.60 11.56
C GLU A 366 0.19 21.05 11.51
N GLY A 367 -0.10 20.01 12.30
CA GLY A 367 -1.39 19.32 12.30
C GLY A 367 -1.63 18.40 11.09
N LYS A 368 -0.56 17.99 10.40
CA LYS A 368 -0.48 16.86 9.44
C LYS A 368 0.05 15.60 10.13
N TYR A 369 -0.05 14.46 9.44
CA TYR A 369 0.59 13.22 9.86
C TYR A 369 2.11 13.29 9.81
N ALA A 370 2.79 12.38 10.52
CA ALA A 370 4.24 12.28 10.48
C ALA A 370 4.72 11.86 9.07
N PRO A 371 5.63 12.61 8.41
CA PRO A 371 6.08 12.30 7.06
C PRO A 371 6.97 11.06 7.02
N VAL A 372 7.15 10.50 5.82
CA VAL A 372 8.05 9.36 5.56
C VAL A 372 9.35 9.87 4.92
N PRO A 373 10.46 10.02 5.68
CA PRO A 373 11.73 10.52 5.15
C PRO A 373 12.49 9.42 4.40
N ILE A 374 11.97 9.04 3.23
CA ILE A 374 12.61 8.13 2.27
C ILE A 374 13.02 8.89 1.01
N GLU A 375 14.11 8.42 0.39
CA GLU A 375 14.61 8.86 -0.91
C GLU A 375 15.13 7.60 -1.61
N PHE A 376 14.83 7.39 -2.88
CA PHE A 376 15.41 6.31 -3.67
C PHE A 376 16.65 6.79 -4.43
N ASN A 377 17.84 6.37 -3.98
CA ASN A 377 19.10 6.66 -4.65
C ASN A 377 19.64 5.48 -5.49
N GLY A 378 18.79 4.49 -5.81
CA GLY A 378 19.15 3.34 -6.65
C GLY A 378 19.00 3.62 -8.14
N ASN A 379 19.22 2.60 -8.98
CA ASN A 379 18.83 2.62 -10.39
C ASN A 379 17.69 1.61 -10.61
N ALA A 380 16.77 1.91 -11.53
CA ALA A 380 15.86 0.91 -12.08
C ALA A 380 16.59 -0.01 -13.06
N LYS A 381 15.95 -1.11 -13.43
CA LYS A 381 16.31 -1.90 -14.61
C LYS A 381 15.77 -1.26 -15.87
N ILE A 382 14.53 -0.77 -15.80
CA ILE A 382 13.83 -0.02 -16.83
C ILE A 382 13.05 1.08 -16.12
N TRP A 383 13.23 2.32 -16.56
CA TRP A 383 12.43 3.48 -16.17
C TRP A 383 11.28 3.69 -17.16
N SER A 384 10.12 4.12 -16.67
CA SER A 384 9.03 4.61 -17.53
C SER A 384 9.40 5.95 -18.20
N ASN A 385 10.19 6.79 -17.52
CA ASN A 385 10.82 7.94 -18.14
C ASN A 385 11.99 7.51 -19.04
N HIS A 386 11.80 7.57 -20.37
CA HIS A 386 12.80 7.18 -21.34
C HIS A 386 14.13 7.96 -21.24
N LEU A 387 14.14 9.19 -20.69
CA LEU A 387 15.38 9.97 -20.51
C LEU A 387 16.29 9.41 -19.40
N GLU A 388 15.76 8.56 -18.52
CA GLU A 388 16.51 7.95 -17.41
C GLU A 388 17.11 6.58 -17.79
N ASN A 389 16.66 6.00 -18.91
CA ASN A 389 17.25 4.81 -19.52
C ASN A 389 18.53 5.21 -20.25
N ARG A 390 19.65 5.22 -19.52
CA ARG A 390 20.97 5.72 -19.98
C ARG A 390 21.64 4.95 -21.12
N ASP A 391 21.06 3.83 -21.56
CA ASP A 391 21.65 2.99 -22.60
C ASP A 391 21.21 3.48 -23.99
N GLU A 392 22.16 4.01 -24.78
CA GLU A 392 21.93 4.41 -26.18
C GLU A 392 21.40 3.26 -27.05
N SER A 393 21.64 2.01 -26.65
CA SER A 393 21.04 0.82 -27.28
C SER A 393 19.50 0.78 -27.15
N THR A 394 18.90 1.45 -26.18
CA THR A 394 17.43 1.61 -26.06
C THR A 394 16.88 2.74 -26.92
N LEU A 395 17.71 3.74 -27.26
CA LEU A 395 17.39 4.72 -28.31
C LEU A 395 17.53 4.10 -29.71
N ALA A 396 18.54 3.24 -29.94
CA ALA A 396 18.62 2.43 -31.16
C ALA A 396 17.48 1.38 -31.24
N SER A 397 17.03 0.84 -30.11
CA SER A 397 15.82 0.00 -30.05
C SER A 397 14.59 0.78 -30.51
N ARG A 398 14.51 2.08 -30.18
CA ARG A 398 13.44 2.98 -30.63
C ARG A 398 13.39 3.18 -32.15
N GLU A 399 14.55 3.12 -32.82
CA GLU A 399 14.64 3.15 -34.30
C GLU A 399 14.43 1.77 -34.93
N THR A 400 14.68 0.68 -34.19
CA THR A 400 14.54 -0.71 -34.70
C THR A 400 13.13 -1.30 -34.46
N GLU A 401 12.38 -0.84 -33.46
CA GLU A 401 11.06 -1.42 -33.09
C GLU A 401 9.87 -0.88 -33.91
N ALA A 402 10.08 0.08 -34.81
CA ALA A 402 9.02 0.66 -35.65
C ALA A 402 9.00 0.17 -37.11
N TYR A 403 10.13 -0.36 -37.62
CA TYR A 403 10.27 -0.76 -39.03
C TYR A 403 11.09 -2.06 -39.15
N GLN A 404 10.58 -3.01 -39.95
CA GLN A 404 11.18 -4.31 -40.29
C GLN A 404 11.19 -5.32 -39.10
N VAL A 405 10.43 -6.42 -39.10
CA VAL A 405 9.88 -7.22 -40.22
C VAL A 405 8.53 -7.84 -39.79
N LEU A 406 7.44 -7.50 -40.50
CA LEU A 406 6.10 -8.13 -40.32
C LEU A 406 6.00 -9.54 -40.95
N LYS A 407 7.04 -9.96 -41.67
CA LYS A 407 7.12 -11.22 -42.41
C LYS A 407 7.95 -12.25 -41.61
N PRO A 408 7.66 -13.55 -41.72
CA PRO A 408 8.54 -14.61 -41.24
C PRO A 408 9.93 -14.50 -41.90
N ARG A 409 10.93 -15.07 -41.25
CA ARG A 409 12.32 -15.05 -41.73
C ARG A 409 12.58 -16.15 -42.75
N ASP A 410 12.11 -17.35 -42.42
CA ASP A 410 12.16 -18.55 -43.26
C ASP A 410 10.73 -19.06 -43.50
N LEU A 411 10.48 -19.59 -44.69
CA LEU A 411 9.24 -20.27 -45.06
C LEU A 411 9.50 -21.60 -45.74
N CYS A 412 8.55 -22.51 -45.62
CA CYS A 412 8.49 -23.78 -46.33
C CYS A 412 7.76 -23.57 -47.67
N PHE A 413 8.49 -23.34 -48.76
CA PHE A 413 7.93 -23.17 -50.10
C PHE A 413 7.60 -24.52 -50.74
N LEU A 414 6.45 -24.60 -51.40
CA LEU A 414 6.00 -25.79 -52.11
C LEU A 414 6.73 -25.94 -53.46
N ARG A 415 7.18 -27.15 -53.77
CA ARG A 415 7.56 -27.49 -55.14
C ARG A 415 6.30 -27.67 -55.97
N MET A 416 6.23 -27.03 -57.15
CA MET A 416 5.07 -27.07 -58.05
C MET A 416 3.76 -26.69 -57.31
N PRO A 417 3.57 -25.42 -56.90
CA PRO A 417 2.47 -25.00 -56.01
C PRO A 417 1.07 -25.14 -56.63
N GLU A 418 0.95 -25.22 -57.96
CA GLU A 418 -0.33 -25.37 -58.66
C GLU A 418 -0.87 -26.82 -58.63
N GLU A 419 0.00 -27.81 -58.38
CA GLU A 419 -0.37 -29.23 -58.36
C GLU A 419 -0.92 -29.64 -56.98
N ARG A 420 -1.91 -30.54 -56.94
CA ARG A 420 -2.56 -30.97 -55.68
C ARG A 420 -1.87 -32.14 -54.99
N ASP A 421 -0.98 -32.83 -55.69
CA ASP A 421 -0.24 -33.98 -55.19
C ASP A 421 0.98 -33.55 -54.37
N LEU A 422 1.66 -34.50 -53.72
CA LEU A 422 2.78 -34.21 -52.82
C LEU A 422 4.09 -34.24 -53.61
N HIS A 423 4.76 -33.09 -53.75
CA HIS A 423 6.02 -32.94 -54.48
C HIS A 423 7.18 -32.52 -53.56
N GLY A 424 6.90 -32.34 -52.27
CA GLY A 424 7.86 -31.93 -51.27
C GLY A 424 8.11 -30.43 -51.26
N VAL A 425 9.05 -30.05 -50.40
CA VAL A 425 9.15 -28.70 -49.86
C VAL A 425 10.60 -28.23 -49.88
N GLU A 426 10.81 -26.94 -50.08
CA GLU A 426 12.10 -26.28 -49.97
C GLU A 426 12.02 -25.16 -48.93
N ILE A 427 12.99 -25.10 -48.01
CA ILE A 427 13.00 -24.10 -46.93
C ILE A 427 14.00 -23.02 -47.30
N ARG A 428 13.50 -21.83 -47.64
CA ARG A 428 14.30 -20.66 -48.03
C ARG A 428 14.03 -19.48 -47.09
N SER A 429 14.97 -18.54 -47.05
CA SER A 429 14.72 -17.24 -46.45
C SER A 429 13.70 -16.47 -47.28
N VAL A 430 12.75 -15.80 -46.62
CA VAL A 430 11.75 -14.94 -47.29
C VAL A 430 12.43 -13.80 -48.04
N ARG A 431 13.54 -13.27 -47.52
CA ARG A 431 14.31 -12.22 -48.19
C ARG A 431 14.95 -12.72 -49.50
N GLU A 432 15.55 -13.91 -49.46
CA GLU A 432 16.16 -14.55 -50.63
C GLU A 432 15.11 -14.81 -51.70
N TRP A 433 13.95 -15.35 -51.32
CA TRP A 433 12.81 -15.58 -52.22
C TRP A 433 12.23 -14.28 -52.79
N GLU A 434 12.17 -13.19 -52.04
CA GLU A 434 11.75 -11.87 -52.54
C GLU A 434 12.75 -11.28 -53.56
N GLU A 435 14.04 -11.56 -53.40
CA GLU A 435 15.10 -11.12 -54.32
C GLU A 435 15.09 -11.94 -55.63
N THR A 436 14.74 -13.24 -55.58
CA THR A 436 14.69 -14.17 -56.75
C THR A 436 13.33 -14.23 -57.45
N ASP A 437 12.27 -14.60 -56.73
CA ASP A 437 10.99 -15.08 -57.28
C ASP A 437 9.81 -14.14 -56.95
N GLY A 438 9.93 -13.35 -55.87
CA GLY A 438 8.82 -12.61 -55.26
C GLY A 438 8.51 -11.21 -55.80
N ARG A 439 9.08 -10.78 -56.95
CA ARG A 439 8.91 -9.39 -57.43
C ARG A 439 7.49 -9.03 -57.87
N GLU A 440 6.66 -10.02 -58.22
CA GLU A 440 5.28 -9.81 -58.70
C GLU A 440 4.23 -10.60 -57.90
N VAL A 441 4.64 -11.39 -56.92
CA VAL A 441 3.76 -12.32 -56.18
C VAL A 441 3.56 -11.83 -54.74
N ASN A 442 2.30 -11.59 -54.35
CA ASN A 442 1.94 -11.37 -52.95
C ASN A 442 2.12 -12.68 -52.18
N LEU A 443 3.11 -12.72 -51.28
CA LEU A 443 3.44 -13.87 -50.46
C LEU A 443 2.31 -14.22 -49.48
N SER A 444 1.49 -15.21 -49.84
CA SER A 444 0.53 -15.85 -48.93
C SER A 444 1.04 -17.20 -48.45
N TYR A 445 0.73 -17.53 -47.19
CA TYR A 445 1.13 -18.77 -46.56
C TYR A 445 0.15 -19.22 -45.47
N VAL A 446 0.18 -20.52 -45.15
CA VAL A 446 -0.57 -21.12 -44.04
C VAL A 446 0.32 -21.21 -42.81
N PHE A 447 -0.22 -20.86 -41.64
CA PHE A 447 0.40 -21.14 -40.34
C PHE A 447 -0.02 -22.54 -39.86
N VAL A 448 0.94 -23.43 -39.59
CA VAL A 448 0.68 -24.79 -39.11
C VAL A 448 1.08 -24.93 -37.64
N ALA A 449 0.07 -24.95 -36.76
CA ALA A 449 0.25 -25.27 -35.35
C ALA A 449 0.28 -26.79 -35.12
N TYR A 450 1.08 -27.26 -34.18
CA TYR A 450 1.18 -28.68 -33.82
C TYR A 450 1.56 -28.85 -32.35
N PHE A 451 1.45 -30.08 -31.82
CA PHE A 451 1.93 -30.42 -30.48
C PHE A 451 3.22 -31.27 -30.55
N THR A 452 4.25 -30.87 -29.81
CA THR A 452 5.53 -31.59 -29.73
C THR A 452 5.45 -32.96 -29.04
N GLU A 453 4.42 -33.23 -28.23
CA GLU A 453 4.17 -34.57 -27.69
C GLU A 453 3.41 -35.47 -28.68
N HIS A 454 2.70 -34.88 -29.65
CA HIS A 454 2.08 -35.61 -30.76
C HIS A 454 3.07 -35.87 -31.90
N PHE A 455 4.04 -34.97 -32.09
CA PHE A 455 5.08 -35.07 -33.12
C PHE A 455 6.45 -34.75 -32.50
N HIS A 456 7.23 -35.79 -32.17
CA HIS A 456 8.53 -35.60 -31.51
C HIS A 456 9.60 -35.23 -32.53
N SER A 457 10.33 -34.13 -32.31
CA SER A 457 11.43 -33.68 -33.19
C SER A 457 12.55 -34.71 -33.36
N ASN A 458 12.71 -35.63 -32.40
CA ASN A 458 13.70 -36.71 -32.44
C ASN A 458 13.24 -37.91 -33.31
N ASN A 459 11.96 -37.98 -33.68
CA ASN A 459 11.39 -39.09 -34.44
C ASN A 459 11.17 -38.68 -35.90
N VAL A 460 11.89 -39.34 -36.81
CA VAL A 460 11.82 -39.06 -38.26
C VAL A 460 10.41 -39.29 -38.80
N ASP A 461 9.72 -40.35 -38.36
CA ASP A 461 8.37 -40.68 -38.85
C ASP A 461 7.30 -39.64 -38.43
N ASP A 462 7.49 -39.02 -37.26
CA ASP A 462 6.62 -37.95 -36.78
C ASP A 462 6.87 -36.66 -37.57
N MET A 463 8.13 -36.33 -37.81
CA MET A 463 8.52 -35.15 -38.60
C MET A 463 8.12 -35.27 -40.07
N VAL A 464 8.23 -36.46 -40.66
CA VAL A 464 7.70 -36.75 -42.01
C VAL A 464 6.18 -36.57 -42.01
N ALA A 465 5.44 -37.18 -41.08
CA ALA A 465 3.99 -37.05 -40.99
C ALA A 465 3.54 -35.58 -40.81
N LEU A 466 4.23 -34.81 -39.96
CA LEU A 466 3.97 -33.37 -39.78
C LEU A 466 4.22 -32.58 -41.08
N SER A 467 5.31 -32.88 -41.81
CA SER A 467 5.59 -32.24 -43.09
C SER A 467 4.55 -32.57 -44.17
N THR A 468 4.06 -33.81 -44.22
CA THR A 468 2.98 -34.23 -45.14
C THR A 468 1.67 -33.52 -44.82
N ILE A 469 1.31 -33.39 -43.54
CA ILE A 469 0.13 -32.64 -43.11
C ILE A 469 0.26 -31.16 -43.47
N ALA A 470 1.42 -30.56 -43.24
CA ALA A 470 1.68 -29.14 -43.53
C ALA A 470 1.66 -28.83 -45.03
N GLU A 471 2.30 -29.66 -45.86
CA GLU A 471 2.24 -29.55 -47.33
C GLU A 471 0.80 -29.70 -47.84
N ARG A 472 0.05 -30.69 -47.33
CA ARG A 472 -1.36 -30.89 -47.71
C ARG A 472 -2.24 -29.72 -47.30
N ALA A 473 -2.03 -29.15 -46.11
CA ALA A 473 -2.75 -27.97 -45.64
C ALA A 473 -2.47 -26.74 -46.52
N ALA A 474 -1.22 -26.54 -46.95
CA ALA A 474 -0.84 -25.47 -47.86
C ALA A 474 -1.49 -25.62 -49.25
N ARG A 475 -1.45 -26.83 -49.84
CA ARG A 475 -2.09 -27.13 -51.14
C ARG A 475 -3.61 -27.00 -51.07
N ASN A 476 -4.24 -27.45 -50.00
CA ASN A 476 -5.68 -27.29 -49.78
C ASN A 476 -6.11 -25.81 -49.66
N ALA A 477 -5.24 -24.94 -49.12
CA ALA A 477 -5.48 -23.51 -49.02
C ALA A 477 -5.10 -22.72 -50.30
N GLY A 478 -4.45 -23.35 -51.27
CA GLY A 478 -4.00 -22.71 -52.51
C GLY A 478 -2.86 -21.72 -52.32
N VAL A 479 -1.97 -21.93 -51.34
CA VAL A 479 -0.83 -21.05 -51.04
C VAL A 479 0.50 -21.62 -51.53
N VAL A 480 1.45 -20.74 -51.83
CA VAL A 480 2.80 -21.13 -52.30
C VAL A 480 3.73 -21.63 -51.19
N ALA A 481 3.41 -21.35 -49.93
CA ALA A 481 4.25 -21.69 -48.79
C ALA A 481 3.46 -21.96 -47.50
N TYR A 482 4.11 -22.54 -46.51
CA TYR A 482 3.62 -22.60 -45.13
C TYR A 482 4.73 -22.27 -44.12
N TRP A 483 4.31 -22.05 -42.88
CA TRP A 483 5.20 -21.89 -41.73
C TRP A 483 4.88 -22.94 -40.67
N VAL A 484 5.92 -23.63 -40.17
CA VAL A 484 5.83 -24.57 -39.05
C VAL A 484 7.07 -24.42 -38.16
N ALA A 485 6.86 -24.27 -36.85
CA ALA A 485 7.95 -23.96 -35.92
C ALA A 485 9.11 -24.99 -35.95
N ALA A 486 8.81 -26.26 -36.23
CA ALA A 486 9.82 -27.33 -36.30
C ALA A 486 10.83 -27.19 -37.45
N SER A 487 10.45 -26.46 -38.53
CA SER A 487 11.26 -26.34 -39.75
C SER A 487 11.81 -24.94 -39.97
N ASN A 488 11.12 -23.92 -39.43
CA ASN A 488 11.38 -22.50 -39.68
C ASN A 488 12.03 -21.76 -38.48
N MET A 489 12.44 -22.47 -37.42
CA MET A 489 13.26 -21.94 -36.32
C MET A 489 14.59 -22.73 -36.25
N ARG A 490 15.60 -22.28 -37.02
CA ARG A 490 16.84 -23.04 -37.23
C ARG A 490 18.06 -22.52 -36.46
N ASP A 491 18.07 -21.25 -36.07
CA ASP A 491 19.21 -20.63 -35.38
C ASP A 491 18.95 -20.55 -33.87
N ASP A 492 19.63 -21.41 -33.10
CA ASP A 492 19.57 -21.46 -31.64
C ASP A 492 19.88 -20.10 -30.98
N ASN A 493 20.70 -19.25 -31.62
CA ASN A 493 21.04 -17.92 -31.08
C ASN A 493 19.87 -16.93 -31.17
N GLN A 494 18.87 -17.23 -32.01
CA GLN A 494 17.78 -16.33 -32.38
C GLN A 494 16.39 -16.94 -32.09
N LEU A 495 16.35 -18.22 -31.70
CA LEU A 495 15.17 -18.98 -31.27
C LEU A 495 14.26 -18.20 -30.32
N GLU A 496 14.81 -17.51 -29.31
CA GLU A 496 14.02 -16.66 -28.41
C GLU A 496 13.26 -15.58 -29.20
N SER A 497 13.97 -14.80 -30.03
CA SER A 497 13.36 -13.76 -30.85
C SER A 497 12.29 -14.32 -31.78
N ASP A 498 12.50 -15.51 -32.35
CA ASP A 498 11.55 -16.13 -33.27
C ASP A 498 10.32 -16.71 -32.55
N VAL A 499 10.46 -17.28 -31.35
CA VAL A 499 9.34 -17.72 -30.49
C VAL A 499 8.43 -16.56 -30.12
N PHE A 500 8.98 -15.41 -29.70
CA PHE A 500 8.17 -14.25 -29.34
C PHE A 500 7.64 -13.45 -30.55
N ARG A 501 8.06 -13.80 -31.78
CA ARG A 501 7.54 -13.31 -33.07
C ARG A 501 6.50 -14.23 -33.72
N ILE A 502 6.22 -15.43 -33.19
CA ILE A 502 5.19 -16.36 -33.72
C ILE A 502 3.86 -15.62 -33.95
N SER A 503 3.47 -14.75 -33.03
CA SER A 503 2.24 -13.96 -33.11
C SER A 503 2.20 -12.96 -34.28
N ASP A 504 3.33 -12.53 -34.83
CA ASP A 504 3.37 -11.69 -36.05
C ASP A 504 3.25 -12.53 -37.30
N VAL A 505 4.01 -13.63 -37.38
CA VAL A 505 3.94 -14.61 -38.47
C VAL A 505 2.51 -15.12 -38.62
N LEU A 506 1.83 -15.39 -37.51
CA LEU A 506 0.43 -15.79 -37.52
C LEU A 506 -0.52 -14.69 -38.02
N ARG A 507 -0.36 -13.44 -37.57
CA ARG A 507 -1.17 -12.30 -38.03
C ARG A 507 -0.96 -11.99 -39.51
N GLY A 508 0.23 -12.31 -40.06
CA GLY A 508 0.59 -12.15 -41.47
C GLY A 508 0.26 -13.35 -42.36
N ALA A 509 -0.24 -14.46 -41.80
CA ALA A 509 -0.66 -15.63 -42.58
C ALA A 509 -2.02 -15.39 -43.26
N GLN A 510 -2.36 -16.23 -44.26
CA GLN A 510 -3.69 -16.23 -44.89
C GLN A 510 -4.71 -17.04 -44.10
N SER A 511 -4.30 -18.19 -43.56
CA SER A 511 -5.13 -19.09 -42.75
C SER A 511 -4.27 -19.89 -41.76
N MET A 512 -4.93 -20.49 -40.76
CA MET A 512 -4.31 -21.38 -39.77
C MET A 512 -4.83 -22.81 -39.95
N ALA A 513 -3.91 -23.77 -39.85
CA ALA A 513 -4.18 -25.20 -39.73
C ALA A 513 -3.61 -25.75 -38.42
N ILE A 514 -4.30 -26.71 -37.82
CA ILE A 514 -3.83 -27.44 -36.64
C ILE A 514 -3.56 -28.89 -37.05
N ALA A 515 -2.32 -29.34 -36.86
CA ALA A 515 -1.93 -30.74 -36.99
C ALA A 515 -2.02 -31.42 -35.61
N VAL A 516 -2.87 -32.43 -35.49
CA VAL A 516 -2.95 -33.32 -34.32
C VAL A 516 -2.52 -34.74 -34.71
N GLY A 517 -1.84 -35.41 -33.79
CA GLY A 517 -1.34 -36.77 -34.01
C GLY A 517 -1.54 -37.62 -32.76
N ARG A 518 -1.78 -38.92 -32.92
CA ARG A 518 -1.75 -39.83 -31.78
C ARG A 518 -0.32 -39.86 -31.23
N PRO A 519 -0.08 -39.54 -29.94
CA PRO A 519 1.25 -39.67 -29.36
C PRO A 519 1.64 -41.16 -29.34
N SER A 520 2.90 -41.46 -29.61
CA SER A 520 3.44 -42.83 -29.71
C SER A 520 3.32 -43.67 -28.43
N THR A 521 3.02 -43.03 -27.30
CA THR A 521 2.82 -43.64 -25.97
C THR A 521 1.36 -44.00 -25.64
N ALA A 522 0.40 -43.66 -26.50
CA ALA A 522 -1.02 -43.90 -26.24
C ALA A 522 -1.43 -45.37 -26.46
N MET A 523 -1.96 -46.03 -25.42
CA MET A 523 -2.47 -47.40 -25.51
C MET A 523 -3.90 -47.53 -26.05
N HIS A 524 -4.64 -46.43 -26.23
CA HIS A 524 -6.05 -46.42 -26.65
C HIS A 524 -6.27 -45.42 -27.78
N GLU A 525 -7.29 -45.65 -28.62
CA GLU A 525 -7.69 -44.70 -29.65
C GLU A 525 -8.31 -43.45 -29.02
N MET A 526 -7.64 -42.31 -29.16
CA MET A 526 -8.17 -41.00 -28.76
C MET A 526 -8.96 -40.35 -29.90
N SER A 527 -10.02 -39.64 -29.53
CA SER A 527 -10.81 -38.84 -30.46
C SER A 527 -10.09 -37.55 -30.88
N THR A 528 -10.44 -36.98 -32.03
CA THR A 528 -9.88 -35.69 -32.50
C THR A 528 -10.12 -34.56 -31.47
N ASP A 529 -11.29 -34.51 -30.84
CA ASP A 529 -11.60 -33.52 -29.79
C ASP A 529 -10.72 -33.70 -28.53
N GLU A 530 -10.32 -34.93 -28.20
CA GLU A 530 -9.40 -35.22 -27.07
C GLU A 530 -7.95 -34.85 -27.40
N LEU A 531 -7.49 -35.13 -28.62
CA LEU A 531 -6.19 -34.67 -29.12
C LEU A 531 -6.13 -33.13 -29.16
N LEU A 532 -7.21 -32.47 -29.60
CA LEU A 532 -7.33 -31.01 -29.58
C LEU A 532 -7.28 -30.46 -28.14
N ARG A 533 -7.95 -31.10 -27.18
CA ARG A 533 -7.86 -30.73 -25.75
C ARG A 533 -6.44 -30.82 -25.22
N GLN A 534 -5.70 -31.88 -25.56
CA GLN A 534 -4.28 -32.01 -25.18
C GLN A 534 -3.44 -30.86 -25.73
N TRP A 535 -3.54 -30.58 -27.03
CA TRP A 535 -2.88 -29.43 -27.67
C TRP A 535 -3.25 -28.12 -26.96
N GLY A 536 -4.54 -27.88 -26.75
CA GLY A 536 -5.10 -26.69 -26.11
C GLY A 536 -4.68 -26.44 -24.66
N THR A 537 -4.01 -27.39 -23.99
CA THR A 537 -3.47 -27.18 -22.64
C THR A 537 -2.27 -26.24 -22.60
N ARG A 538 -1.58 -25.99 -23.72
CA ARG A 538 -0.35 -25.19 -23.76
C ARG A 538 -0.63 -23.69 -23.89
N VAL A 539 0.19 -22.88 -23.24
CA VAL A 539 0.11 -21.40 -23.26
C VAL A 539 0.01 -20.83 -24.68
N TRP A 540 0.92 -21.22 -25.60
CA TRP A 540 1.02 -20.63 -26.94
C TRP A 540 -0.18 -20.89 -27.86
N THR A 541 -0.90 -21.99 -27.66
CA THR A 541 -2.10 -22.30 -28.46
C THR A 541 -3.22 -21.27 -28.28
N PHE A 542 -3.18 -20.51 -27.18
CA PHE A 542 -4.19 -19.50 -26.88
C PHE A 542 -4.01 -18.24 -27.73
N PRO A 543 -2.83 -17.56 -27.75
CA PRO A 543 -2.52 -16.58 -28.78
C PRO A 543 -2.70 -17.12 -30.21
N GLU A 544 -2.37 -18.38 -30.48
CA GLU A 544 -2.52 -18.95 -31.84
C GLU A 544 -3.97 -18.96 -32.34
N VAL A 545 -4.92 -19.47 -31.55
CA VAL A 545 -6.34 -19.46 -31.97
C VAL A 545 -6.88 -18.04 -32.04
N LEU A 546 -6.54 -17.17 -31.08
CA LEU A 546 -7.08 -15.80 -31.01
C LEU A 546 -6.59 -14.91 -32.17
N LEU A 547 -5.30 -14.98 -32.49
CA LEU A 547 -4.65 -14.07 -33.45
C LEU A 547 -4.64 -14.58 -34.90
N SER A 548 -5.00 -15.84 -35.12
CA SER A 548 -5.12 -16.37 -36.48
C SER A 548 -6.08 -15.55 -37.35
N PRO A 549 -5.89 -15.48 -38.67
CA PRO A 549 -6.86 -14.87 -39.59
C PRO A 549 -8.14 -15.72 -39.69
N GLY A 550 -9.25 -15.10 -40.10
CA GLY A 550 -10.52 -15.78 -40.36
C GLY A 550 -11.34 -16.18 -39.11
N ARG A 551 -12.48 -16.84 -39.35
CA ARG A 551 -13.44 -17.31 -38.31
C ARG A 551 -13.40 -18.82 -38.05
N GLU A 552 -12.72 -19.55 -38.92
CA GLU A 552 -12.67 -21.01 -38.97
C GLU A 552 -11.22 -21.47 -39.07
N ILE A 553 -10.92 -22.60 -38.45
CA ILE A 553 -9.59 -23.21 -38.41
C ILE A 553 -9.74 -24.66 -38.88
N SER A 554 -8.83 -25.10 -39.75
CA SER A 554 -8.81 -26.47 -40.28
C SER A 554 -7.97 -27.37 -39.39
N VAL A 555 -8.50 -28.54 -39.01
CA VAL A 555 -7.83 -29.53 -38.16
C VAL A 555 -7.55 -30.78 -38.99
N TYR A 556 -6.28 -31.19 -39.00
CA TYR A 556 -5.77 -32.36 -39.71
C TYR A 556 -5.28 -33.39 -38.70
N THR A 557 -5.83 -34.61 -38.76
CA THR A 557 -5.44 -35.72 -37.88
C THR A 557 -4.53 -36.70 -38.62
N ARG A 558 -3.39 -37.06 -38.00
CA ARG A 558 -2.49 -38.09 -38.53
C ARG A 558 -3.22 -39.42 -38.72
N GLY A 559 -3.21 -39.94 -39.95
CA GLY A 559 -3.85 -41.22 -40.31
C GLY A 559 -5.32 -41.11 -40.72
N ASP A 560 -5.92 -39.91 -40.66
CA ASP A 560 -7.26 -39.63 -41.17
C ASP A 560 -7.20 -39.07 -42.60
N ASN A 561 -8.35 -38.84 -43.25
CA ASN A 561 -8.41 -38.31 -44.61
C ASN A 561 -7.98 -36.83 -44.67
N LEU A 562 -6.70 -36.60 -44.94
CA LEU A 562 -6.09 -35.27 -45.12
C LEU A 562 -6.69 -34.44 -46.29
N SER A 563 -7.60 -35.01 -47.09
CA SER A 563 -8.33 -34.28 -48.14
C SER A 563 -9.62 -33.64 -47.64
N ALA A 564 -10.09 -34.01 -46.44
CA ALA A 564 -11.33 -33.55 -45.82
C ALA A 564 -11.09 -33.21 -44.33
N PRO A 565 -10.34 -32.13 -44.02
CA PRO A 565 -10.04 -31.74 -42.65
C PRO A 565 -11.30 -31.33 -41.87
N LEU A 566 -11.26 -31.51 -40.56
CA LEU A 566 -12.30 -31.04 -39.66
C LEU A 566 -12.24 -29.51 -39.54
N ILE A 567 -13.26 -28.82 -40.03
CA ILE A 567 -13.36 -27.35 -39.93
C ILE A 567 -14.05 -26.98 -38.60
N LEU A 568 -13.37 -26.21 -37.75
CA LEU A 568 -13.90 -25.73 -36.48
C LEU A 568 -14.00 -24.20 -36.46
N SER A 569 -15.17 -23.69 -36.09
CA SER A 569 -15.34 -22.25 -35.82
C SER A 569 -14.65 -21.88 -34.51
N LYS A 570 -13.92 -20.75 -34.49
CA LYS A 570 -13.23 -20.20 -33.30
C LYS A 570 -14.12 -20.12 -32.06
N ASN A 571 -15.39 -19.78 -32.25
CA ASN A 571 -16.41 -19.74 -31.22
C ASN A 571 -16.56 -21.04 -30.41
N GLN A 572 -16.23 -22.18 -31.00
CA GLN A 572 -16.35 -23.51 -30.39
C GLN A 572 -15.09 -23.92 -29.60
N PHE A 573 -13.93 -23.30 -29.84
CA PHE A 573 -12.68 -23.64 -29.14
C PHE A 573 -12.79 -23.45 -27.62
N ALA A 574 -13.45 -22.38 -27.18
CA ALA A 574 -13.67 -22.12 -25.76
C ALA A 574 -14.39 -23.27 -25.02
N GLY A 575 -15.37 -23.92 -25.65
CA GLY A 575 -16.10 -25.04 -25.03
C GLY A 575 -15.53 -26.43 -25.34
N ARG A 576 -14.86 -26.62 -26.48
CA ARG A 576 -14.32 -27.93 -26.89
C ARG A 576 -12.89 -28.16 -26.43
N VAL A 577 -12.02 -27.15 -26.59
CA VAL A 577 -10.56 -27.27 -26.53
C VAL A 577 -9.98 -26.84 -25.18
N TRP A 578 -10.55 -25.80 -24.56
CA TRP A 578 -10.03 -25.23 -23.32
C TRP A 578 -10.90 -25.54 -22.09
N SER A 579 -10.28 -25.58 -20.92
CA SER A 579 -10.96 -25.79 -19.63
C SER A 579 -11.57 -24.51 -19.05
N ASP A 580 -11.02 -23.34 -19.38
CA ASP A 580 -11.42 -22.02 -18.89
C ASP A 580 -12.51 -21.36 -19.77
N ALA A 581 -13.49 -22.16 -20.21
CA ALA A 581 -14.45 -21.81 -21.26
C ALA A 581 -15.12 -20.43 -21.09
N GLN A 582 -15.55 -20.08 -19.88
CA GLN A 582 -16.24 -18.81 -19.62
C GLN A 582 -15.34 -17.59 -19.82
N ARG A 583 -14.07 -17.65 -19.42
CA ARG A 583 -13.11 -16.54 -19.53
C ARG A 583 -12.49 -16.46 -20.93
N SER A 584 -12.08 -17.61 -21.46
CA SER A 584 -11.54 -17.69 -22.82
C SER A 584 -12.56 -17.28 -23.90
N ARG A 585 -13.86 -17.55 -23.69
CA ARG A 585 -14.93 -17.11 -24.61
C ARG A 585 -15.00 -15.59 -24.78
N GLN A 586 -14.85 -14.83 -23.69
CA GLN A 586 -14.84 -13.35 -23.74
C GLN A 586 -13.71 -12.82 -24.64
N LEU A 587 -12.54 -13.46 -24.59
CA LEU A 587 -11.40 -13.11 -25.44
C LEU A 587 -11.60 -13.56 -26.89
N VAL A 588 -12.19 -14.73 -27.14
CA VAL A 588 -12.58 -15.15 -28.50
C VAL A 588 -13.56 -14.17 -29.14
N ASP A 589 -14.63 -13.81 -28.42
CA ASP A 589 -15.58 -12.81 -28.90
C ASP A 589 -14.95 -11.42 -29.08
N HIS A 590 -13.93 -11.09 -28.28
CA HIS A 590 -13.16 -9.86 -28.46
C HIS A 590 -12.37 -9.83 -29.77
N TYR A 591 -11.52 -10.84 -30.03
CA TYR A 591 -10.72 -10.90 -31.26
C TYR A 591 -11.55 -11.16 -32.52
N LEU A 592 -12.78 -11.69 -32.39
CA LEU A 592 -13.75 -11.79 -33.50
C LEU A 592 -14.54 -10.50 -33.78
N GLY A 593 -14.45 -9.49 -32.91
CA GLY A 593 -15.21 -8.24 -33.01
C GLY A 593 -16.68 -8.36 -32.56
N ASN A 594 -17.06 -9.44 -31.86
CA ASN A 594 -18.39 -9.59 -31.27
C ASN A 594 -18.53 -8.82 -29.94
N LEU A 595 -17.41 -8.60 -29.25
CA LEU A 595 -17.32 -7.90 -27.96
C LEU A 595 -16.13 -6.93 -27.96
N THR A 596 -16.22 -5.82 -27.24
CA THR A 596 -15.07 -4.90 -27.04
C THR A 596 -14.74 -4.83 -25.55
N LEU A 597 -13.72 -5.58 -25.13
CA LEU A 597 -13.16 -5.47 -23.79
C LEU A 597 -12.36 -4.17 -23.65
N SER A 598 -12.34 -3.57 -22.46
CA SER A 598 -11.40 -2.48 -22.15
C SER A 598 -9.95 -2.99 -22.14
N LYS A 599 -8.96 -2.09 -22.24
CA LYS A 599 -7.53 -2.45 -22.18
C LYS A 599 -7.19 -3.20 -20.89
N LEU A 600 -7.77 -2.76 -19.77
CA LEU A 600 -7.61 -3.34 -18.45
C LEU A 600 -8.21 -4.76 -18.37
N GLU A 601 -9.46 -4.94 -18.81
CA GLU A 601 -10.11 -6.26 -18.84
C GLU A 601 -9.40 -7.23 -19.79
N LEU A 602 -8.95 -6.75 -20.95
CA LEU A 602 -8.18 -7.53 -21.92
C LEU A 602 -6.89 -8.04 -21.27
N ALA A 603 -6.08 -7.16 -20.67
CA ALA A 603 -4.82 -7.54 -20.04
C ALA A 603 -5.02 -8.52 -18.87
N VAL A 604 -5.97 -8.25 -17.97
CA VAL A 604 -6.21 -9.09 -16.78
C VAL A 604 -6.82 -10.45 -17.16
N THR A 605 -7.78 -10.48 -18.09
CA THR A 605 -8.42 -11.73 -18.52
C THR A 605 -7.44 -12.58 -19.31
N ALA A 606 -6.67 -11.98 -20.22
CA ALA A 606 -5.65 -12.69 -20.98
C ALA A 606 -4.56 -13.26 -20.06
N LEU A 607 -4.07 -12.49 -19.09
CA LEU A 607 -3.09 -12.97 -18.12
C LEU A 607 -3.61 -14.21 -17.36
N ARG A 608 -4.83 -14.14 -16.80
CA ARG A 608 -5.44 -15.29 -16.10
C ARG A 608 -5.58 -16.53 -17.00
N CYS A 609 -6.01 -16.35 -18.25
CA CYS A 609 -6.09 -17.44 -19.23
C CYS A 609 -4.70 -18.05 -19.54
N LEU A 610 -3.64 -17.23 -19.64
CA LEU A 610 -2.27 -17.74 -19.89
C LEU A 610 -1.70 -18.50 -18.68
N TYR A 611 -2.01 -18.09 -17.45
CA TYR A 611 -1.57 -18.80 -16.23
C TYR A 611 -2.35 -20.09 -15.94
N ASP A 612 -3.61 -20.20 -16.35
CA ASP A 612 -4.40 -21.45 -16.28
C ASP A 612 -3.87 -22.55 -17.25
N ARG A 613 -2.93 -22.22 -18.14
CA ARG A 613 -2.35 -23.11 -19.15
C ARG A 613 -0.94 -23.59 -18.80
N LYS A 614 -0.61 -24.81 -19.20
CA LYS A 614 0.68 -25.47 -18.95
C LYS A 614 1.78 -24.88 -19.84
N THR A 615 2.95 -24.65 -19.27
CA THR A 615 4.17 -24.29 -20.00
C THR A 615 5.33 -25.21 -19.65
N THR A 616 6.22 -25.45 -20.61
CA THR A 616 7.57 -25.96 -20.36
C THR A 616 8.45 -24.76 -20.04
N GLN A 617 8.72 -24.53 -18.76
CA GLN A 617 9.41 -23.33 -18.28
C GLN A 617 10.86 -23.27 -18.81
N TYR A 618 11.10 -22.37 -19.77
CA TYR A 618 12.42 -22.03 -20.30
C TYR A 618 12.95 -20.77 -19.61
N LEU A 619 12.11 -19.73 -19.47
CA LEU A 619 12.35 -18.59 -18.59
C LEU A 619 11.33 -18.57 -17.44
N PRO A 620 11.70 -18.06 -16.25
CA PRO A 620 10.76 -17.84 -15.16
C PRO A 620 9.58 -16.92 -15.54
N GLY A 621 9.73 -16.08 -16.56
CA GLY A 621 8.71 -15.15 -17.05
C GLY A 621 7.82 -15.63 -18.21
N ASP A 622 7.97 -16.87 -18.73
CA ASP A 622 7.35 -17.27 -20.01
C ASP A 622 5.82 -17.04 -20.10
N GLN A 623 5.05 -17.38 -19.06
CA GLN A 623 3.60 -17.15 -19.04
C GLN A 623 3.23 -15.65 -19.10
N ALA A 624 4.03 -14.78 -18.48
CA ALA A 624 3.84 -13.33 -18.57
C ALA A 624 4.32 -12.79 -19.93
N TYR A 625 5.41 -13.32 -20.49
CA TYR A 625 5.88 -12.92 -21.83
C TYR A 625 4.99 -13.44 -22.96
N ALA A 626 4.20 -14.51 -22.78
CA ALA A 626 3.20 -14.91 -23.78
C ALA A 626 2.11 -13.84 -24.02
N LEU A 627 1.86 -12.96 -23.04
CA LEU A 627 0.94 -11.81 -23.19
C LEU A 627 1.46 -10.78 -24.23
N VAL A 628 2.77 -10.77 -24.54
CA VAL A 628 3.40 -9.93 -25.57
C VAL A 628 2.74 -10.11 -26.95
N GLY A 629 2.29 -11.33 -27.29
CA GLY A 629 1.62 -11.60 -28.57
C GLY A 629 0.24 -10.97 -28.69
N LEU A 630 -0.46 -10.80 -27.57
CA LEU A 630 -1.83 -10.29 -27.51
C LEU A 630 -1.88 -8.74 -27.45
N LEU A 631 -0.87 -8.11 -26.86
CA LEU A 631 -0.74 -6.66 -26.71
C LEU A 631 -0.10 -5.99 -27.94
N ARG A 632 0.01 -4.65 -27.89
CA ARG A 632 0.50 -3.82 -29.01
C ARG A 632 2.02 -3.70 -29.04
N MET A 633 2.61 -3.26 -27.92
CA MET A 633 4.04 -3.03 -27.76
C MET A 633 4.71 -4.27 -27.18
N ARG A 634 5.92 -4.58 -27.68
CA ARG A 634 6.60 -5.85 -27.43
C ARG A 634 8.03 -5.59 -26.97
N PRO A 635 8.24 -5.24 -25.69
CA PRO A 635 9.56 -4.91 -25.20
C PRO A 635 10.48 -6.13 -25.29
N LYS A 636 11.76 -5.89 -25.59
CA LYS A 636 12.78 -6.95 -25.58
C LYS A 636 12.77 -7.72 -24.25
N ILE A 637 12.88 -9.04 -24.37
CA ILE A 637 12.82 -10.01 -23.28
C ILE A 637 14.17 -10.10 -22.56
N ASP A 638 14.13 -10.40 -21.27
CA ASP A 638 15.31 -10.58 -20.44
C ASP A 638 15.18 -11.85 -19.60
N ARG A 639 16.19 -12.70 -19.68
CA ARG A 639 16.27 -13.99 -19.00
C ARG A 639 16.32 -13.86 -17.46
N ASN A 640 16.65 -12.67 -16.95
CA ASN A 640 16.77 -12.38 -15.52
C ASN A 640 15.48 -11.81 -14.88
N ASP A 641 14.37 -11.67 -15.62
CA ASP A 641 13.10 -11.20 -15.06
C ASP A 641 12.34 -12.33 -14.36
N THR A 642 11.78 -12.05 -13.18
CA THR A 642 10.73 -12.91 -12.61
C THR A 642 9.42 -12.74 -13.38
N SER A 643 8.46 -13.63 -13.16
CA SER A 643 7.15 -13.58 -13.81
C SER A 643 6.41 -12.27 -13.53
N PHE A 644 6.58 -11.68 -12.34
CA PHE A 644 6.05 -10.36 -12.00
C PHE A 644 6.86 -9.23 -12.66
N GLN A 645 8.20 -9.28 -12.69
CA GLN A 645 9.02 -8.27 -13.39
C GLN A 645 8.72 -8.23 -14.90
N ALA A 646 8.57 -9.39 -15.52
CA ALA A 646 8.21 -9.55 -16.93
C ALA A 646 6.85 -8.91 -17.23
N PHE A 647 5.83 -9.18 -16.40
CA PHE A 647 4.53 -8.52 -16.49
C PHE A 647 4.61 -7.01 -16.25
N ALA A 648 5.36 -6.57 -15.24
CA ALA A 648 5.51 -5.16 -14.91
C ALA A 648 6.19 -4.38 -16.05
N ARG A 649 7.23 -4.95 -16.66
CA ARG A 649 7.86 -4.42 -17.89
C ARG A 649 6.84 -4.30 -19.02
N LEU A 650 6.05 -5.34 -19.24
CA LEU A 650 5.07 -5.38 -20.32
C LEU A 650 3.96 -4.33 -20.13
N SER A 651 3.51 -4.13 -18.89
CA SER A 651 2.53 -3.11 -18.49
C SER A 651 3.10 -1.69 -18.38
N LEU A 652 4.43 -1.50 -18.39
CA LEU A 652 5.06 -0.19 -18.59
C LEU A 652 5.25 0.14 -20.08
N ALA A 653 5.55 -0.88 -20.90
CA ALA A 653 5.70 -0.72 -22.34
C ALA A 653 4.37 -0.55 -23.09
N ASN A 654 3.27 -1.07 -22.53
CA ASN A 654 1.91 -0.89 -23.02
C ASN A 654 1.13 0.03 -22.08
N ASP A 655 0.48 1.04 -22.64
CA ASP A 655 -0.58 1.77 -21.94
C ASP A 655 -1.76 0.82 -21.66
N SER A 656 -1.76 0.24 -20.46
CA SER A 656 -2.71 -0.77 -20.00
C SER A 656 -3.72 -0.23 -18.97
N ASP A 657 -3.92 1.09 -18.89
CA ASP A 657 -4.82 1.72 -17.90
C ASP A 657 -4.41 1.43 -16.43
N GLU A 658 -3.11 1.62 -16.14
CA GLU A 658 -2.53 1.64 -14.79
C GLU A 658 -2.78 0.34 -13.96
N VAL A 659 -2.74 -0.83 -14.63
CA VAL A 659 -3.00 -2.14 -14.01
C VAL A 659 -2.14 -2.40 -12.77
N LEU A 660 -0.85 -2.02 -12.81
CA LEU A 660 0.10 -2.27 -11.72
C LEU A 660 -0.24 -1.42 -10.49
N GLU A 661 -0.51 -0.13 -10.72
CA GLU A 661 -0.91 0.85 -9.71
C GLU A 661 -2.20 0.41 -9.01
N ARG A 662 -3.19 -0.04 -9.79
CA ARG A 662 -4.46 -0.61 -9.31
C ARG A 662 -4.22 -1.90 -8.53
N TYR A 663 -3.40 -2.83 -9.05
CA TYR A 663 -3.07 -4.11 -8.41
C TYR A 663 -2.32 -3.94 -7.07
N LEU A 664 -1.42 -2.96 -6.95
CA LEU A 664 -0.73 -2.66 -5.69
C LEU A 664 -1.72 -2.27 -4.57
N CYS A 665 -2.83 -1.63 -4.94
CA CYS A 665 -3.89 -1.17 -4.05
C CYS A 665 -4.93 -2.24 -3.68
N THR A 666 -4.84 -3.47 -4.22
CA THR A 666 -5.64 -4.60 -3.75
C THR A 666 -5.00 -5.26 -2.52
N LEU A 667 -5.83 -5.85 -1.67
CA LEU A 667 -5.41 -6.79 -0.64
C LEU A 667 -5.60 -8.21 -1.20
N PRO A 668 -4.53 -8.91 -1.62
CA PRO A 668 -4.64 -10.28 -2.11
C PRO A 668 -5.01 -11.25 -0.98
N ASP A 669 -5.67 -12.34 -1.35
CA ASP A 669 -5.78 -13.52 -0.49
C ASP A 669 -4.41 -14.21 -0.40
N LEU A 670 -4.01 -14.61 0.82
CA LEU A 670 -2.73 -15.29 1.10
C LEU A 670 -2.55 -16.60 0.33
N ASN A 671 -3.66 -17.26 -0.03
CA ASN A 671 -3.65 -18.55 -0.71
C ASN A 671 -3.60 -18.43 -2.25
N LYS A 672 -3.64 -17.20 -2.78
CA LYS A 672 -3.76 -16.92 -4.21
C LYS A 672 -2.50 -16.26 -4.75
N GLU A 673 -2.13 -16.64 -5.96
CA GLU A 673 -0.99 -16.06 -6.65
C GLU A 673 -1.32 -14.66 -7.22
N TRP A 674 -0.27 -13.87 -7.42
CA TRP A 674 -0.41 -12.46 -7.78
C TRP A 674 -1.19 -12.20 -9.08
N TYR A 675 -1.11 -13.12 -10.05
CA TYR A 675 -1.78 -13.02 -11.34
C TYR A 675 -3.31 -13.16 -11.26
N GLU A 676 -3.86 -13.68 -10.16
CA GLU A 676 -5.32 -13.74 -10.01
C GLU A 676 -5.91 -12.34 -9.76
N MET A 677 -5.13 -11.39 -9.22
CA MET A 677 -5.51 -9.99 -8.99
C MET A 677 -6.85 -9.79 -8.25
N THR A 678 -7.24 -10.73 -7.39
CA THR A 678 -8.47 -10.63 -6.59
C THR A 678 -8.23 -9.83 -5.31
N ASP A 679 -9.19 -8.98 -4.95
CA ASP A 679 -9.17 -8.18 -3.73
C ASP A 679 -10.10 -8.77 -2.65
N VAL A 680 -9.63 -8.84 -1.41
CA VAL A 680 -10.41 -9.33 -0.25
C VAL A 680 -11.67 -8.48 0.00
N TYR A 681 -11.64 -7.19 -0.33
CA TYR A 681 -12.81 -6.31 -0.25
C TYR A 681 -13.82 -6.51 -1.39
N LYS A 682 -13.55 -7.42 -2.35
CA LYS A 682 -14.38 -7.74 -3.53
C LYS A 682 -14.54 -6.60 -4.54
N SER A 683 -13.71 -5.55 -4.44
CA SER A 683 -13.66 -4.45 -5.41
C SER A 683 -13.01 -4.93 -6.72
N ALA A 684 -13.52 -4.48 -7.87
CA ALA A 684 -12.87 -4.78 -9.15
C ALA A 684 -11.69 -3.83 -9.41
N LEU A 685 -10.76 -4.24 -10.28
CA LEU A 685 -9.57 -3.42 -10.58
C LEU A 685 -9.93 -2.06 -11.20
N TRP A 686 -11.01 -1.99 -11.99
CA TRP A 686 -11.48 -0.75 -12.60
C TRP A 686 -12.12 0.23 -11.59
N ASP A 687 -12.65 -0.25 -10.46
CA ASP A 687 -13.25 0.59 -9.40
C ASP A 687 -12.18 1.35 -8.58
N ILE A 688 -10.93 0.92 -8.67
CA ILE A 688 -9.78 1.51 -7.98
C ILE A 688 -9.14 2.55 -8.90
N VAL A 689 -9.18 3.82 -8.51
CA VAL A 689 -8.59 4.96 -9.25
C VAL A 689 -7.29 5.39 -8.58
N PRO A 690 -6.11 5.13 -9.17
CA PRO A 690 -4.82 5.45 -8.55
C PRO A 690 -4.46 6.95 -8.59
N TYR A 691 -3.49 7.31 -7.74
CA TYR A 691 -2.88 8.65 -7.67
C TYR A 691 -1.35 8.61 -7.82
N CYS A 692 -0.77 7.44 -7.62
CA CYS A 692 0.65 7.15 -7.79
C CYS A 692 0.89 6.50 -9.15
N GLN A 693 2.11 6.61 -9.66
CA GLN A 693 2.53 6.02 -10.92
C GLN A 693 3.72 5.07 -10.68
N VAL A 694 3.81 3.96 -11.43
CA VAL A 694 5.01 3.13 -11.48
C VAL A 694 6.07 3.84 -12.32
N ALA A 695 7.13 4.31 -11.66
CA ALA A 695 8.25 5.00 -12.29
C ALA A 695 9.26 4.03 -12.95
N GLY A 696 9.27 2.76 -12.56
CA GLY A 696 10.17 1.77 -13.16
C GLY A 696 10.14 0.39 -12.50
N VAL A 697 10.73 -0.59 -13.16
CA VAL A 697 10.92 -1.96 -12.65
C VAL A 697 12.30 -2.08 -12.02
N CYS A 698 12.40 -2.60 -10.81
CA CYS A 698 13.69 -2.91 -10.22
C CYS A 698 14.26 -4.20 -10.81
N GLY A 699 15.57 -4.23 -11.05
CA GLY A 699 16.27 -5.45 -11.40
C GLY A 699 16.79 -6.19 -10.16
N ILE A 700 17.36 -7.37 -10.40
CA ILE A 700 18.11 -8.11 -9.37
C ILE A 700 19.20 -7.18 -8.81
N SER A 701 19.07 -6.83 -7.54
CA SER A 701 20.02 -5.97 -6.84
C SER A 701 21.35 -6.72 -6.70
N LYS A 702 22.41 -6.26 -7.39
CA LYS A 702 23.77 -6.80 -7.23
C LYS A 702 24.33 -6.63 -5.81
N THR A 703 23.67 -5.82 -4.98
CA THR A 703 24.02 -5.58 -3.58
C THR A 703 23.59 -6.74 -2.67
N GLN A 704 24.55 -7.63 -2.36
CA GLN A 704 24.50 -8.64 -1.28
C GLN A 704 23.33 -9.64 -1.32
N GLY A 705 23.41 -10.60 -2.25
CA GLY A 705 23.01 -12.00 -2.02
C GLY A 705 21.53 -12.31 -1.81
N THR A 706 20.64 -11.32 -1.89
CA THR A 706 19.20 -11.50 -1.73
C THR A 706 18.51 -11.13 -3.04
N ALA A 707 17.90 -12.12 -3.70
CA ALA A 707 17.16 -11.89 -4.93
C ALA A 707 15.82 -11.24 -4.60
N ASP A 708 15.76 -9.91 -4.63
CA ASP A 708 14.52 -9.13 -4.60
C ASP A 708 13.73 -9.38 -5.89
N SER A 709 12.97 -10.48 -5.93
CA SER A 709 12.24 -10.95 -7.11
C SER A 709 11.18 -9.96 -7.59
N ASP A 710 10.31 -9.47 -6.71
CA ASP A 710 9.04 -8.87 -7.15
C ASP A 710 8.90 -7.43 -6.64
N THR A 711 9.73 -6.54 -7.20
CA THR A 711 9.87 -5.15 -6.75
C THR A 711 9.85 -4.14 -7.89
N ILE A 712 9.19 -3.01 -7.65
CA ILE A 712 9.01 -1.89 -8.59
C ILE A 712 9.20 -0.55 -7.86
N ILE A 713 9.30 0.54 -8.60
CA ILE A 713 9.46 1.90 -8.06
C ILE A 713 8.14 2.64 -8.24
N LEU A 714 7.58 3.13 -7.14
CA LEU A 714 6.42 4.03 -7.15
C LEU A 714 6.86 5.48 -6.99
N ASP A 715 6.13 6.38 -7.63
CA ASP A 715 6.23 7.84 -7.46
C ASP A 715 4.84 8.45 -7.17
N GLY A 716 4.81 9.63 -6.58
CA GLY A 716 3.60 10.45 -6.40
C GLY A 716 2.61 10.02 -5.30
N ALA A 717 2.83 8.90 -4.60
CA ALA A 717 1.98 8.48 -3.48
C ALA A 717 2.04 9.44 -2.27
N PHE A 718 0.98 9.50 -1.47
CA PHE A 718 0.97 10.25 -0.20
C PHE A 718 1.32 9.32 0.95
N GLY A 719 2.13 9.75 1.92
CA GLY A 719 2.66 8.85 2.94
C GLY A 719 2.65 9.40 4.37
N ALA A 720 2.40 8.49 5.31
CA ALA A 720 2.51 8.74 6.74
C ALA A 720 3.29 7.63 7.45
N SER A 721 4.09 7.99 8.46
CA SER A 721 4.81 7.05 9.32
C SER A 721 3.96 6.67 10.53
N ILE A 722 3.86 5.38 10.84
CA ILE A 722 3.04 4.88 11.97
C ILE A 722 3.90 4.83 13.24
N GLN A 723 3.40 5.45 14.31
CA GLN A 723 4.08 5.52 15.60
C GLN A 723 3.79 4.26 16.45
N TRP A 724 4.61 3.23 16.25
CA TRP A 724 4.50 1.94 16.96
C TRP A 724 5.02 1.93 18.39
N LYS A 725 5.97 2.82 18.71
CA LYS A 725 6.79 2.69 19.94
C LYS A 725 6.03 2.99 21.23
N ALA A 726 5.13 3.97 21.18
CA ALA A 726 4.29 4.44 22.29
C ALA A 726 3.43 5.59 21.76
N PHE A 727 2.25 5.78 22.35
CA PHE A 727 1.47 7.00 22.17
C PHE A 727 2.27 8.24 22.62
N TYR A 728 1.79 9.42 22.23
CA TYR A 728 2.21 10.71 22.78
C TYR A 728 0.96 11.58 23.02
N PRO A 729 0.99 12.57 23.93
CA PRO A 729 -0.15 13.46 24.14
C PRO A 729 -0.49 14.19 22.84
N VAL A 730 -1.73 14.02 22.37
CA VAL A 730 -2.25 14.64 21.15
C VAL A 730 -2.95 15.93 21.50
N LYS A 731 -2.63 17.03 20.79
CA LYS A 731 -3.33 18.29 20.99
C LYS A 731 -4.69 18.29 20.30
N TYR A 732 -5.63 18.96 20.94
CA TYR A 732 -6.99 19.14 20.45
C TYR A 732 -7.46 20.55 20.74
N GLN A 733 -8.39 21.03 19.93
CA GLN A 733 -9.08 22.31 20.11
C GLN A 733 -10.54 22.03 20.48
N THR A 734 -10.98 22.58 21.61
CA THR A 734 -12.40 22.63 22.00
C THR A 734 -13.00 23.97 21.59
N GLY A 735 -14.25 23.99 21.12
CA GLY A 735 -14.99 25.24 20.93
C GLY A 735 -15.15 26.01 22.25
N PHE A 736 -15.12 27.34 22.17
CA PHE A 736 -15.34 28.21 23.32
C PHE A 736 -16.71 27.92 23.95
N SER A 737 -16.72 27.85 25.28
CA SER A 737 -17.93 27.63 26.05
C SER A 737 -17.75 28.29 27.40
N TRP A 738 -18.57 29.30 27.71
CA TRP A 738 -18.53 29.98 29.01
C TRP A 738 -18.68 28.97 30.16
N LYS A 739 -19.49 27.93 29.94
CA LYS A 739 -19.66 26.78 30.85
C LYS A 739 -18.33 26.09 31.16
N ARG A 740 -17.54 25.74 30.15
CA ARG A 740 -16.20 25.14 30.32
C ARG A 740 -15.19 26.12 30.95
N TRP A 741 -15.26 27.40 30.59
CA TRP A 741 -14.37 28.41 31.14
C TRP A 741 -14.63 28.63 32.63
N VAL A 742 -15.90 28.77 33.04
CA VAL A 742 -16.29 28.85 34.45
C VAL A 742 -15.94 27.57 35.21
N SER A 743 -16.17 26.38 34.65
CA SER A 743 -15.80 25.13 35.33
C SER A 743 -14.29 24.99 35.54
N LEU A 744 -13.49 25.38 34.54
CA LEU A 744 -12.03 25.45 34.64
C LEU A 744 -11.59 26.45 35.71
N GLN A 745 -12.14 27.67 35.71
CA GLN A 745 -11.79 28.70 36.71
C GLN A 745 -12.18 28.28 38.14
N ILE A 746 -13.32 27.61 38.33
CA ILE A 746 -13.71 27.07 39.64
C ILE A 746 -12.75 25.96 40.07
N MET A 747 -12.33 25.07 39.16
CA MET A 747 -11.43 23.96 39.48
C MET A 747 -9.99 24.43 39.74
N GLU A 748 -9.45 25.34 38.94
CA GLU A 748 -8.12 25.94 39.10
C GLU A 748 -7.99 26.69 40.44
N ASN A 749 -9.01 27.49 40.80
CA ASN A 749 -8.99 28.30 42.01
C ASN A 749 -9.54 27.56 43.25
N ASN A 750 -9.97 26.30 43.14
CA ASN A 750 -10.62 25.56 44.23
C ASN A 750 -9.75 25.50 45.50
N GLY A 751 -8.50 25.05 45.35
CA GLY A 751 -7.55 25.01 46.48
C GLY A 751 -7.19 26.40 47.01
N MET A 752 -7.24 27.45 46.18
CA MET A 752 -7.04 28.83 46.64
C MET A 752 -8.15 29.26 47.61
N LEU A 753 -9.41 28.88 47.38
CA LEU A 753 -10.53 29.14 48.29
C LEU A 753 -10.29 28.50 49.67
N LEU A 754 -9.78 27.26 49.70
CA LEU A 754 -9.42 26.58 50.96
C LEU A 754 -8.28 27.31 51.68
N THR A 755 -7.20 27.68 50.96
CA THR A 755 -6.09 28.41 51.58
C THR A 755 -6.50 29.80 52.07
N ALA A 756 -7.38 30.50 51.35
CA ALA A 756 -7.91 31.80 51.74
C ALA A 756 -8.80 31.69 52.98
N ALA A 757 -9.65 30.65 53.07
CA ALA A 757 -10.46 30.36 54.25
C ALA A 757 -9.58 30.08 55.48
N MET A 758 -8.55 29.22 55.35
CA MET A 758 -7.62 28.92 56.43
C MET A 758 -6.82 30.17 56.87
N PHE A 759 -6.37 30.99 55.92
CA PHE A 759 -5.58 32.20 56.20
C PHE A 759 -6.43 33.29 56.88
N ALA A 760 -7.66 33.54 56.39
CA ALA A 760 -8.59 34.48 57.02
C ALA A 760 -9.01 34.02 58.43
N TRP A 761 -9.17 32.71 58.65
CA TRP A 761 -9.43 32.15 59.98
C TRP A 761 -8.22 32.28 60.92
N ALA A 762 -7.00 32.03 60.43
CA ALA A 762 -5.77 32.22 61.19
C ALA A 762 -5.53 33.69 61.59
N ILE A 763 -5.79 34.64 60.69
CA ILE A 763 -5.77 36.08 61.00
C ILE A 763 -6.81 36.41 62.08
N ALA A 764 -8.04 35.93 61.94
CA ALA A 764 -9.09 36.18 62.93
C ALA A 764 -8.72 35.64 64.33
N LYS A 765 -8.05 34.48 64.39
CA LYS A 765 -7.55 33.90 65.64
C LYS A 765 -6.40 34.73 66.23
N ASN A 766 -5.38 35.05 65.45
CA ASN A 766 -4.22 35.83 65.91
C ASN A 766 -4.62 37.24 66.37
N TRP A 767 -5.60 37.87 65.69
CA TRP A 767 -6.15 39.15 66.12
C TRP A 767 -6.93 39.05 67.43
N GLN A 768 -7.62 37.93 67.68
CA GLN A 768 -8.31 37.69 68.94
C GLN A 768 -7.33 37.46 70.10
N GLU A 769 -6.23 36.74 69.87
CA GLU A 769 -5.26 36.38 70.92
C GLU A 769 -4.25 37.49 71.24
N SER A 770 -3.81 38.26 70.24
CA SER A 770 -2.78 39.31 70.41
C SER A 770 -3.24 40.72 70.00
N GLY A 771 -4.15 40.81 69.02
CA GLY A 771 -4.64 42.08 68.49
C GLY A 771 -5.57 42.82 69.45
N GLN A 772 -6.47 42.12 70.14
CA GLN A 772 -7.39 42.75 71.10
C GLN A 772 -6.66 43.39 72.28
N ILE A 773 -5.58 42.79 72.79
CA ILE A 773 -4.83 43.34 73.94
C ILE A 773 -4.24 44.72 73.59
N LEU A 774 -3.57 44.83 72.43
CA LEU A 774 -3.02 46.10 71.94
C LEU A 774 -4.13 47.09 71.54
N PHE A 775 -5.26 46.60 71.04
CA PHE A 775 -6.38 47.44 70.62
C PHE A 775 -7.12 48.05 71.82
N ASP A 776 -7.35 47.28 72.88
CA ASP A 776 -7.98 47.76 74.12
C ASP A 776 -7.10 48.83 74.78
N GLU A 777 -5.76 48.70 74.74
CA GLU A 777 -4.85 49.73 75.25
C GLU A 777 -4.86 51.02 74.42
N ILE A 778 -5.00 50.93 73.09
CA ILE A 778 -5.15 52.09 72.19
C ILE A 778 -6.52 52.77 72.32
N ILE A 779 -7.60 51.98 72.44
CA ILE A 779 -8.98 52.46 72.70
C ILE A 779 -9.04 53.28 74.00
N ASN A 780 -8.28 52.89 75.02
CA ASN A 780 -8.23 53.65 76.28
C ASN A 780 -7.46 54.99 76.17
N GLN A 781 -6.73 55.24 75.07
CA GLN A 781 -6.01 56.51 74.83
C GLN A 781 -6.67 57.42 73.80
N LEU A 782 -7.59 56.92 72.96
CA LEU A 782 -8.32 57.71 71.96
C LEU A 782 -9.83 57.67 72.23
N ALA A 783 -10.50 58.83 72.15
CA ALA A 783 -11.95 58.90 72.29
C ALA A 783 -12.63 57.98 71.27
N ALA A 784 -13.43 57.02 71.76
CA ALA A 784 -13.96 55.90 70.98
C ALA A 784 -14.71 56.31 69.71
N ASP A 785 -15.35 57.49 69.72
CA ASP A 785 -16.11 58.06 68.60
C ASP A 785 -15.24 58.46 67.38
N THR A 786 -13.91 58.44 67.52
CA THR A 786 -12.97 58.80 66.43
C THR A 786 -12.45 57.63 65.63
N LEU A 787 -12.68 56.39 66.08
CA LEU A 787 -12.14 55.19 65.43
C LEU A 787 -13.08 54.67 64.32
N PRO A 788 -12.56 54.33 63.13
CA PRO A 788 -13.37 53.76 62.06
C PRO A 788 -14.07 52.46 62.47
N TRP A 789 -15.38 52.38 62.22
CA TRP A 789 -16.27 51.24 62.55
C TRP A 789 -15.76 49.85 62.10
N TRP A 790 -14.89 49.78 61.09
CA TRP A 790 -14.34 48.52 60.61
C TRP A 790 -13.28 47.93 61.55
N LEU A 791 -12.61 48.74 62.38
CA LEU A 791 -11.55 48.31 63.32
C LEU A 791 -12.10 47.47 64.48
N THR A 792 -13.26 47.82 65.02
CA THR A 792 -13.94 47.06 66.10
C THR A 792 -14.55 45.74 65.61
N HIS A 793 -14.73 45.58 64.30
CA HIS A 793 -15.39 44.43 63.69
C HIS A 793 -14.47 43.55 62.81
N ILE A 794 -13.15 43.77 62.80
CA ILE A 794 -12.19 42.99 61.99
C ILE A 794 -12.32 41.48 62.23
N THR A 795 -12.43 41.03 63.48
CA THR A 795 -12.57 39.60 63.82
C THR A 795 -13.84 38.98 63.26
N ALA A 796 -14.97 39.70 63.35
CA ALA A 796 -16.25 39.28 62.80
C ALA A 796 -16.23 39.25 61.27
N LEU A 797 -15.61 40.26 60.63
CA LEU A 797 -15.43 40.34 59.19
C LEU A 797 -14.55 39.19 58.68
N CYS A 798 -13.37 38.97 59.25
CA CYS A 798 -12.46 37.89 58.86
C CYS A 798 -13.07 36.49 59.06
N ARG A 799 -13.83 36.26 60.14
CA ARG A 799 -14.59 35.00 60.33
C ARG A 799 -15.69 34.82 59.29
N THR A 800 -16.43 35.89 58.95
CA THR A 800 -17.49 35.85 57.94
C THR A 800 -16.90 35.56 56.55
N VAL A 801 -15.81 36.23 56.19
CA VAL A 801 -15.06 36.00 54.95
C VAL A 801 -14.50 34.57 54.88
N ALA A 802 -13.93 34.06 55.98
CA ALA A 802 -13.48 32.67 56.05
C ALA A 802 -14.63 31.67 55.85
N GLY A 803 -15.80 31.92 56.45
CA GLY A 803 -17.01 31.11 56.26
C GLY A 803 -17.54 31.13 54.83
N ILE A 804 -17.51 32.28 54.16
CA ILE A 804 -17.90 32.41 52.74
C ILE A 804 -16.94 31.62 51.85
N PHE A 805 -15.63 31.79 52.00
CA PHE A 805 -14.66 31.01 51.21
C PHE A 805 -14.74 29.50 51.50
N PHE A 806 -14.99 29.09 52.75
CA PHE A 806 -15.14 27.68 53.10
C PHE A 806 -16.42 27.04 52.55
N THR A 807 -17.54 27.77 52.54
CA THR A 807 -18.79 27.28 51.93
C THR A 807 -18.70 27.19 50.40
N LEU A 808 -18.05 28.16 49.74
CA LEU A 808 -17.73 28.09 48.30
C LEU A 808 -16.76 26.93 47.98
N TYR A 809 -15.79 26.66 48.85
CA TYR A 809 -14.91 25.50 48.75
C TYR A 809 -15.69 24.18 48.85
N ILE A 810 -16.54 24.01 49.87
CA ILE A 810 -17.37 22.79 50.01
C ILE A 810 -18.26 22.60 48.79
N TRP A 811 -18.91 23.66 48.31
CA TRP A 811 -19.77 23.59 47.12
C TRP A 811 -18.99 23.14 45.88
N SER A 812 -17.82 23.75 45.60
CA SER A 812 -17.01 23.40 44.45
C SER A 812 -16.38 22.01 44.55
N TRP A 813 -16.01 21.56 45.76
CA TRP A 813 -15.57 20.19 46.04
C TRP A 813 -16.66 19.16 45.75
N LEU A 814 -17.88 19.36 46.24
CA LEU A 814 -19.01 18.47 45.98
C LEU A 814 -19.38 18.42 44.49
N TYR A 815 -19.31 19.56 43.78
CA TYR A 815 -19.57 19.65 42.34
C TYR A 815 -18.39 19.23 41.45
N THR A 816 -17.19 18.96 42.01
CA THR A 816 -15.97 18.64 41.24
C THR A 816 -16.17 17.55 40.17
N PRO A 817 -16.85 16.41 40.42
CA PRO A 817 -17.09 15.40 39.39
C PRO A 817 -17.93 15.90 38.20
N ALA A 818 -18.90 16.78 38.45
CA ALA A 818 -19.72 17.38 37.40
C ALA A 818 -18.93 18.44 36.61
N LEU A 819 -18.10 19.25 37.28
CA LEU A 819 -17.24 20.25 36.66
C LEU A 819 -16.20 19.61 35.73
N ILE A 820 -15.58 18.50 36.13
CA ILE A 820 -14.62 17.78 35.29
C ILE A 820 -15.32 17.10 34.10
N LYS A 821 -16.53 16.53 34.29
CA LYS A 821 -17.36 16.07 33.14
C LYS A 821 -17.66 17.24 32.18
N MET A 822 -17.98 18.43 32.71
CA MET A 822 -18.32 19.63 31.93
C MET A 822 -17.13 20.19 31.13
N GLU A 823 -15.94 20.24 31.72
CA GLU A 823 -14.68 20.65 31.08
C GLU A 823 -14.25 19.66 29.99
N TYR A 824 -14.11 18.38 30.34
CA TYR A 824 -13.47 17.37 29.51
C TYR A 824 -14.40 16.59 28.58
N ALA A 825 -15.74 16.65 28.73
CA ALA A 825 -16.66 15.99 27.80
C ALA A 825 -17.00 16.85 26.56
N GLY A 826 -17.68 16.24 25.59
CA GLY A 826 -18.12 16.86 24.34
C GLY A 826 -17.14 16.69 23.17
N LYS A 827 -17.56 17.05 21.95
CA LYS A 827 -16.77 16.84 20.73
C LYS A 827 -15.61 17.86 20.63
N PHE A 828 -14.50 17.43 20.02
CA PHE A 828 -13.40 18.32 19.63
C PHE A 828 -13.72 18.99 18.29
N ARG A 829 -13.20 20.21 18.09
CA ARG A 829 -13.36 20.99 16.84
C ARG A 829 -12.22 20.72 15.85
N GLY A 830 -11.03 20.40 16.36
CA GLY A 830 -9.86 20.01 15.58
C GLY A 830 -8.91 19.23 16.47
N VAL A 831 -8.16 18.30 15.90
CA VAL A 831 -7.22 17.40 16.61
C VAL A 831 -6.00 17.18 15.72
N ASP A 832 -4.82 17.07 16.32
CA ASP A 832 -3.60 16.75 15.58
C ASP A 832 -3.69 15.35 14.94
N ALA A 833 -3.24 15.27 13.70
CA ALA A 833 -3.24 14.05 12.93
C ALA A 833 -2.07 13.13 13.34
N ALA A 834 -2.39 12.03 14.02
CA ALA A 834 -1.43 11.02 14.44
C ALA A 834 -1.95 9.61 14.11
N LEU A 835 -1.06 8.75 13.62
CA LEU A 835 -1.29 7.32 13.45
C LEU A 835 -0.48 6.57 14.51
N PHE A 836 -1.18 5.94 15.45
CA PHE A 836 -0.56 5.05 16.43
C PHE A 836 -0.84 3.60 16.10
N GLY A 837 0.17 2.74 16.24
CA GLY A 837 0.02 1.30 16.06
C GLY A 837 0.39 0.53 17.32
N PHE A 838 -0.32 -0.55 17.62
CA PHE A 838 0.10 -1.55 18.62
C PHE A 838 -0.27 -2.98 18.21
N GLU A 839 0.47 -3.96 18.75
CA GLU A 839 0.27 -5.40 18.56
C GLU A 839 -0.81 -5.91 19.52
N GLY A 840 -1.84 -6.57 18.98
CA GLY A 840 -3.02 -7.05 19.69
C GLY A 840 -4.25 -6.14 19.60
N TYR A 841 -5.34 -6.61 20.20
CA TYR A 841 -6.63 -5.92 20.34
C TYR A 841 -6.74 -5.20 21.69
N LEU A 842 -7.29 -3.99 21.71
CA LEU A 842 -7.67 -3.27 22.94
C LEU A 842 -9.01 -2.56 22.71
N ASN A 843 -9.88 -2.58 23.71
CA ASN A 843 -11.19 -1.92 23.63
C ASN A 843 -11.04 -0.38 23.57
N ILE A 844 -11.89 0.27 22.76
CA ILE A 844 -11.83 1.73 22.51
C ILE A 844 -11.79 2.56 23.79
N ALA A 845 -12.59 2.22 24.80
CA ALA A 845 -12.64 2.94 26.08
C ALA A 845 -11.27 3.01 26.78
N THR A 846 -10.42 1.99 26.62
CA THR A 846 -9.06 1.97 27.19
C THR A 846 -8.09 2.73 26.30
N ILE A 847 -8.22 2.67 24.97
CA ILE A 847 -7.44 3.50 24.04
C ILE A 847 -7.71 4.99 24.31
N GLU A 848 -8.98 5.39 24.47
CA GLU A 848 -9.36 6.79 24.75
C GLU A 848 -8.82 7.27 26.09
N ARG A 849 -8.88 6.43 27.15
CA ARG A 849 -8.20 6.69 28.42
C ARG A 849 -6.69 6.84 28.28
N CYS A 850 -6.02 5.99 27.52
CA CYS A 850 -4.56 6.07 27.35
C CYS A 850 -4.11 7.38 26.68
N ILE A 851 -4.88 7.88 25.70
CA ILE A 851 -4.53 9.07 24.89
C ILE A 851 -5.08 10.37 25.50
N PHE A 852 -6.38 10.43 25.81
CA PHE A 852 -7.10 11.64 26.25
C PHE A 852 -7.43 11.66 27.74
N GLY A 853 -7.17 10.57 28.46
CA GLY A 853 -7.28 10.51 29.92
C GLY A 853 -8.61 10.05 30.49
N GLY A 854 -9.65 9.92 29.67
CA GLY A 854 -10.97 9.42 30.07
C GLY A 854 -11.68 8.78 28.89
N ASN A 855 -12.78 8.07 29.18
CA ASN A 855 -13.69 7.55 28.16
C ASN A 855 -14.85 8.53 27.97
N PHE A 856 -14.83 9.32 26.90
CA PHE A 856 -15.89 10.27 26.54
C PHE A 856 -16.66 9.83 25.28
N LYS A 857 -16.52 8.57 24.86
CA LYS A 857 -17.15 7.98 23.65
C LYS A 857 -16.87 8.81 22.39
N ARG A 858 -15.61 9.28 22.23
CA ARG A 858 -15.19 10.10 21.09
C ARG A 858 -14.66 9.29 19.93
N MET A 859 -13.93 8.21 20.23
CA MET A 859 -13.44 7.28 19.22
C MET A 859 -14.49 6.24 18.86
N LYS A 860 -14.49 5.83 17.59
CA LYS A 860 -15.37 4.82 17.01
C LYS A 860 -14.55 3.76 16.28
N TRP A 861 -15.12 2.57 16.10
CA TRP A 861 -14.52 1.58 15.20
C TRP A 861 -14.72 2.02 13.75
N SER A 862 -13.74 1.76 12.89
CA SER A 862 -13.85 2.04 11.45
C SER A 862 -14.95 1.16 10.83
N ILE A 863 -15.86 1.74 10.06
CA ILE A 863 -17.04 1.05 9.51
C ILE A 863 -16.60 -0.06 8.52
N ASN A 864 -15.75 0.29 7.55
CA ASN A 864 -15.26 -0.60 6.49
C ASN A 864 -13.73 -0.48 6.31
N GLY A 865 -12.99 -0.13 7.37
CA GLY A 865 -11.56 0.19 7.29
C GLY A 865 -10.66 -1.01 6.98
N SER A 866 -11.08 -2.21 7.38
CA SER A 866 -10.39 -3.49 7.21
C SER A 866 -11.39 -4.61 6.89
N PRO A 867 -10.93 -5.79 6.43
CA PRO A 867 -11.79 -6.98 6.31
C PRO A 867 -12.37 -7.45 7.66
N LEU A 868 -11.72 -7.08 8.78
CA LEU A 868 -12.19 -7.35 10.15
C LEU A 868 -13.22 -6.33 10.65
N SER A 869 -13.37 -5.17 9.99
CA SER A 869 -14.31 -4.14 10.42
C SER A 869 -15.75 -4.65 10.39
N ARG A 870 -16.55 -4.25 11.38
CA ARG A 870 -17.97 -4.58 11.48
C ARG A 870 -18.77 -3.30 11.71
N SER A 871 -19.99 -3.29 11.19
CA SER A 871 -20.89 -2.14 11.27
C SER A 871 -22.33 -2.60 11.28
N TYR A 872 -23.19 -1.85 11.97
CA TYR A 872 -24.64 -1.99 11.91
C TYR A 872 -25.28 -0.70 11.41
N THR A 873 -26.54 -0.82 11.00
CA THR A 873 -27.40 0.33 10.69
C THR A 873 -28.42 0.46 11.81
N ASP A 874 -28.63 1.69 12.29
CA ASP A 874 -29.61 2.02 13.33
C ASP A 874 -31.04 2.09 12.75
N GLU A 875 -32.05 2.22 13.62
CA GLU A 875 -33.46 2.35 13.19
C GLU A 875 -33.68 3.60 12.31
N ASP A 876 -32.94 4.69 12.57
CA ASP A 876 -32.93 5.93 11.79
C ASP A 876 -32.19 5.82 10.44
N GLY A 877 -31.59 4.67 10.12
CA GLY A 877 -30.81 4.45 8.88
C GLY A 877 -29.34 4.88 8.94
N ASP A 878 -28.89 5.45 10.06
CA ASP A 878 -27.49 5.81 10.29
C ASP A 878 -26.59 4.58 10.46
N ARG A 879 -25.36 4.61 9.90
CA ARG A 879 -24.42 3.48 9.96
C ARG A 879 -23.27 3.71 10.94
N TYR A 880 -23.14 2.82 11.92
CA TYR A 880 -22.14 2.89 12.99
C TYR A 880 -21.18 1.71 12.97
N GLY A 881 -19.91 1.96 13.31
CA GLY A 881 -18.90 0.91 13.46
C GLY A 881 -18.97 0.25 14.85
N THR A 882 -19.03 -1.07 14.89
CA THR A 882 -19.07 -1.89 16.11
C THR A 882 -17.73 -2.52 16.43
N ASP A 883 -17.56 -2.97 17.67
CA ASP A 883 -16.39 -3.78 18.04
C ASP A 883 -16.42 -5.11 17.29
N PRO A 884 -15.40 -5.41 16.46
CA PRO A 884 -15.35 -6.66 15.72
C PRO A 884 -15.37 -7.90 16.60
N THR A 885 -14.84 -7.82 17.82
CA THR A 885 -14.66 -8.98 18.71
C THR A 885 -15.88 -9.29 19.57
N ASP A 886 -16.78 -8.32 19.76
CA ASP A 886 -18.05 -8.52 20.45
C ASP A 886 -19.14 -9.06 19.51
N VAL A 887 -19.16 -8.60 18.25
CA VAL A 887 -20.18 -8.96 17.27
C VAL A 887 -19.85 -10.25 16.51
N ASP A 888 -18.59 -10.46 16.13
CA ASP A 888 -18.20 -11.57 15.27
C ASP A 888 -17.33 -12.61 16.03
N PRO A 889 -17.86 -13.81 16.31
CA PRO A 889 -17.11 -14.84 17.03
C PRO A 889 -15.90 -15.37 16.24
N VAL A 890 -15.93 -15.28 14.90
CA VAL A 890 -14.80 -15.68 14.05
C VAL A 890 -13.64 -14.71 14.23
N VAL A 891 -13.92 -13.39 14.20
CA VAL A 891 -12.89 -12.36 14.46
C VAL A 891 -12.30 -12.54 15.86
N ARG A 892 -13.14 -12.78 16.87
CA ARG A 892 -12.68 -13.08 18.23
C ARG A 892 -11.77 -14.32 18.30
N GLN A 893 -12.13 -15.41 17.61
CA GLN A 893 -11.29 -16.61 17.54
C GLN A 893 -9.95 -16.32 16.85
N THR A 894 -9.95 -15.53 15.77
CA THR A 894 -8.71 -15.13 15.08
C THR A 894 -7.82 -14.26 15.96
N VAL A 895 -8.38 -13.35 16.76
CA VAL A 895 -7.63 -12.58 17.77
C VAL A 895 -6.97 -13.48 18.80
N GLU A 896 -7.68 -14.46 19.36
CA GLU A 896 -7.10 -15.41 20.32
C GLU A 896 -6.05 -16.34 19.69
N LYS A 897 -6.23 -16.74 18.42
CA LYS A 897 -5.22 -17.50 17.64
C LYS A 897 -3.95 -16.66 17.43
N ALA A 898 -4.11 -15.40 17.02
CA ALA A 898 -3.00 -14.49 16.72
C ALA A 898 -2.11 -14.18 17.93
N LYS A 899 -2.62 -14.26 19.18
CA LYS A 899 -1.79 -14.13 20.39
C LYS A 899 -0.66 -15.16 20.47
N LYS A 900 -0.84 -16.33 19.84
CA LYS A 900 0.14 -17.44 19.84
C LYS A 900 0.98 -17.53 18.55
N ALA A 901 0.76 -16.65 17.58
CA ALA A 901 1.41 -16.70 16.28
C ALA A 901 2.94 -16.64 16.37
N GLY A 902 3.62 -17.42 15.54
CA GLY A 902 5.08 -17.51 15.37
C GLY A 902 5.69 -16.38 14.52
N PRO A 903 7.01 -16.39 14.28
CA PRO A 903 7.63 -15.49 13.30
C PRO A 903 7.11 -15.80 11.89
N ASP A 904 6.95 -14.77 11.07
CA ASP A 904 6.35 -14.80 9.73
C ASP A 904 4.92 -15.40 9.61
N GLU A 905 4.21 -15.63 10.72
CA GLU A 905 2.76 -15.91 10.74
C GLU A 905 1.91 -14.62 10.87
N MET A 906 0.65 -14.69 10.42
CA MET A 906 -0.31 -13.57 10.53
C MET A 906 -0.61 -13.20 11.99
N ARG A 907 -0.56 -11.90 12.27
CA ARG A 907 -0.81 -11.28 13.58
C ARG A 907 -1.89 -10.22 13.48
N ILE A 908 -2.48 -9.92 14.63
CA ILE A 908 -3.45 -8.83 14.78
C ILE A 908 -2.73 -7.58 15.27
N PHE A 909 -2.97 -6.47 14.58
CA PHE A 909 -2.54 -5.14 14.97
C PHE A 909 -3.75 -4.19 15.02
N THR A 910 -3.65 -3.18 15.87
CA THR A 910 -4.64 -2.11 15.94
C THR A 910 -3.99 -0.80 15.50
N LEU A 911 -4.60 -0.14 14.51
CA LEU A 911 -4.29 1.23 14.09
C LEU A 911 -5.27 2.19 14.76
N VAL A 912 -4.76 3.28 15.34
CA VAL A 912 -5.55 4.36 15.93
C VAL A 912 -5.23 5.64 15.18
N ASP A 913 -6.25 6.20 14.54
CA ASP A 913 -6.21 7.49 13.84
C ASP A 913 -6.88 8.56 14.71
N THR A 914 -6.09 9.51 15.22
CA THR A 914 -6.59 10.59 16.08
C THR A 914 -7.17 11.78 15.32
N TYR A 915 -7.02 11.85 14.00
CA TYR A 915 -7.64 12.90 13.19
C TYR A 915 -9.11 12.56 12.91
N ASN A 916 -9.36 11.35 12.43
CA ASN A 916 -10.71 10.86 12.13
C ASN A 916 -11.43 10.27 13.36
N MET A 917 -10.70 10.06 14.48
CA MET A 917 -11.18 9.37 15.68
C MET A 917 -11.63 7.93 15.41
N GLU A 918 -10.91 7.25 14.53
CA GLU A 918 -11.21 5.88 14.11
C GLU A 918 -10.14 4.89 14.60
N VAL A 919 -10.61 3.74 15.07
CA VAL A 919 -9.78 2.59 15.42
C VAL A 919 -10.05 1.49 14.40
N THR A 920 -8.99 0.94 13.82
CA THR A 920 -9.05 -0.12 12.79
C THR A 920 -8.25 -1.33 13.26
N LEU A 921 -8.93 -2.45 13.47
CA LEU A 921 -8.30 -3.75 13.70
C LEU A 921 -7.92 -4.37 12.35
N PHE A 922 -6.71 -4.89 12.18
CA PHE A 922 -6.28 -5.50 10.92
C PHE A 922 -5.27 -6.63 11.12
N GLU A 923 -5.10 -7.44 10.08
CA GLU A 923 -4.13 -8.53 10.03
C GLU A 923 -2.92 -8.13 9.18
N SER A 924 -1.73 -8.48 9.66
CA SER A 924 -0.50 -8.49 8.86
C SER A 924 0.55 -9.41 9.48
N VAL A 925 1.58 -9.77 8.72
CA VAL A 925 2.68 -10.60 9.23
C VAL A 925 3.62 -9.77 10.10
N ARG A 926 3.96 -8.55 9.64
CA ARG A 926 4.80 -7.60 10.36
C ARG A 926 4.05 -6.29 10.60
N PRO A 927 4.41 -5.51 11.65
CA PRO A 927 3.85 -4.18 11.87
C PRO A 927 4.21 -3.25 10.69
N PRO A 928 3.23 -2.70 9.94
CA PRO A 928 3.51 -1.78 8.84
C PRO A 928 4.09 -0.48 9.38
N THR A 929 5.37 -0.21 9.11
CA THR A 929 6.09 0.97 9.60
C THR A 929 5.61 2.28 8.97
N ASN A 930 5.12 2.22 7.73
CA ASN A 930 4.60 3.36 6.99
C ASN A 930 3.30 2.97 6.28
N LEU A 931 2.49 3.97 5.97
CA LEU A 931 1.21 3.85 5.29
C LEU A 931 1.24 4.77 4.07
N PHE A 932 0.89 4.25 2.90
CA PHE A 932 0.89 4.99 1.64
C PHE A 932 -0.52 5.03 1.04
N LEU A 933 -1.10 6.21 0.85
CA LEU A 933 -2.33 6.38 0.07
C LEU A 933 -1.96 6.41 -1.41
N CYS A 934 -2.40 5.38 -2.12
CA CYS A 934 -2.01 5.13 -3.52
C CYS A 934 -3.20 5.21 -4.49
N ALA A 935 -4.43 5.02 -4.03
CA ALA A 935 -5.63 5.09 -4.85
C ALA A 935 -6.88 5.48 -4.05
N SER A 936 -8.00 5.68 -4.74
CA SER A 936 -9.34 5.77 -4.16
C SER A 936 -10.31 4.78 -4.77
N GLU A 937 -11.37 4.49 -4.01
CA GLU A 937 -12.44 3.57 -4.39
C GLU A 937 -13.68 3.89 -3.55
N GLY A 938 -14.81 4.19 -4.22
CA GLY A 938 -16.10 4.45 -3.54
C GLY A 938 -16.05 5.60 -2.53
N GLY A 939 -15.23 6.63 -2.78
CA GLY A 939 -15.05 7.78 -1.87
C GLY A 939 -14.12 7.55 -0.67
N MET A 940 -13.54 6.35 -0.55
CA MET A 940 -12.52 5.99 0.45
C MET A 940 -11.13 5.88 -0.19
N GLN A 941 -10.09 6.00 0.62
CA GLN A 941 -8.69 5.98 0.22
C GLN A 941 -8.07 4.59 0.46
N ARG A 942 -7.40 4.01 -0.53
CA ARG A 942 -6.65 2.75 -0.42
C ARG A 942 -5.26 3.03 0.15
N ALA A 943 -5.05 2.55 1.37
CA ALA A 943 -3.90 2.82 2.21
C ALA A 943 -3.03 1.55 2.36
N ILE A 944 -1.94 1.47 1.59
CA ILE A 944 -1.00 0.35 1.60
C ILE A 944 -0.12 0.44 2.85
N GLY A 945 -0.28 -0.51 3.77
CA GLY A 945 0.56 -0.63 4.95
C GLY A 945 1.82 -1.43 4.63
N CYS A 946 3.00 -0.81 4.79
CA CYS A 946 4.27 -1.40 4.38
C CYS A 946 5.27 -1.58 5.53
N SER A 947 5.91 -2.76 5.60
CA SER A 947 7.12 -2.95 6.41
C SER A 947 8.35 -2.51 5.63
N TYR A 948 9.28 -1.82 6.30
CA TYR A 948 10.52 -1.36 5.67
C TYR A 948 11.62 -2.41 5.76
N ASP A 949 12.03 -2.97 4.63
CA ASP A 949 13.32 -3.62 4.50
C ASP A 949 14.41 -2.58 4.22
N TRP A 950 15.08 -2.17 5.29
CA TRP A 950 16.16 -1.20 5.22
C TRP A 950 17.44 -1.73 4.57
N THR A 951 17.58 -3.04 4.35
CA THR A 951 18.77 -3.61 3.71
C THR A 951 18.76 -3.38 2.21
N THR A 952 17.60 -3.61 1.57
CA THR A 952 17.39 -3.36 0.13
C THR A 952 16.69 -2.03 -0.15
N GLN A 953 16.30 -1.31 0.90
CA GLN A 953 15.51 -0.06 0.88
C GLN A 953 14.11 -0.25 0.27
N THR A 954 13.55 -1.45 0.40
CA THR A 954 12.24 -1.84 -0.14
C THR A 954 11.14 -1.69 0.92
N MET A 955 10.02 -1.08 0.55
CA MET A 955 8.77 -1.12 1.31
C MET A 955 7.99 -2.37 0.87
N HIS A 956 7.87 -3.40 1.69
CA HIS A 956 7.04 -4.56 1.34
C HIS A 956 5.61 -4.34 1.81
N ARG A 957 4.62 -4.57 0.93
CA ARG A 957 3.20 -4.55 1.28
C ARG A 957 2.90 -5.65 2.30
N GLU A 958 2.39 -5.26 3.46
CA GLU A 958 1.96 -6.15 4.55
C GLU A 958 0.45 -6.26 4.64
N THR A 959 -0.26 -5.18 4.29
CA THR A 959 -1.72 -5.08 4.33
C THR A 959 -2.20 -3.91 3.45
N VAL A 960 -3.49 -3.83 3.16
CA VAL A 960 -4.13 -2.63 2.60
C VAL A 960 -5.37 -2.33 3.42
N LEU A 961 -5.49 -1.07 3.84
CA LEU A 961 -6.60 -0.55 4.63
C LEU A 961 -7.41 0.47 3.81
N ARG A 962 -8.63 0.78 4.26
CA ARG A 962 -9.46 1.85 3.70
C ARG A 962 -9.54 3.00 4.70
N MET A 963 -9.07 4.19 4.30
CA MET A 963 -9.10 5.40 5.13
C MET A 963 -10.09 6.46 4.60
N PRO A 964 -10.64 7.32 5.46
CA PRO A 964 -11.43 8.47 5.03
C PRO A 964 -10.63 9.45 4.16
N THR A 965 -11.28 10.05 3.16
CA THR A 965 -10.67 11.02 2.22
C THR A 965 -10.11 12.29 2.90
N THR A 966 -10.63 12.66 4.08
CA THR A 966 -10.07 13.68 4.96
C THR A 966 -8.59 13.45 5.31
N SER A 967 -8.15 12.18 5.37
CA SER A 967 -6.76 11.80 5.68
C SER A 967 -5.77 12.23 4.60
N LEU A 968 -6.19 12.20 3.32
CA LEU A 968 -5.35 12.55 2.18
C LEU A 968 -4.83 13.98 2.28
N ASN A 969 -5.71 14.92 2.67
CA ASN A 969 -5.41 16.34 2.88
C ASN A 969 -4.44 16.62 4.05
N LYS A 970 -4.10 15.58 4.83
CA LYS A 970 -3.19 15.65 6.00
C LYS A 970 -1.91 14.83 5.82
N MET A 971 -1.71 14.20 4.66
CA MET A 971 -0.46 13.51 4.31
C MET A 971 0.30 14.31 3.26
N ASP A 972 1.63 14.22 3.28
CA ASP A 972 2.48 14.81 2.25
C ASP A 972 2.82 13.78 1.17
N ARG A 973 3.09 14.25 -0.06
CA ARG A 973 3.58 13.39 -1.15
C ARG A 973 5.00 12.91 -0.81
N VAL A 974 5.25 11.64 -1.06
CA VAL A 974 6.56 11.00 -0.87
C VAL A 974 7.26 10.93 -2.24
N PRO A 975 8.57 11.23 -2.32
CA PRO A 975 9.33 11.03 -3.54
C PRO A 975 9.46 9.53 -3.86
N ARG A 976 9.99 9.22 -5.05
CA ARG A 976 10.24 7.84 -5.51
C ARG A 976 10.74 6.91 -4.42
N PHE A 977 10.09 5.76 -4.27
CA PHE A 977 10.51 4.68 -3.37
C PHE A 977 10.28 3.31 -4.00
N LYS A 978 11.08 2.34 -3.55
CA LYS A 978 10.98 0.94 -3.99
C LYS A 978 9.90 0.23 -3.17
N ILE A 979 8.93 -0.40 -3.85
CA ILE A 979 7.87 -1.22 -3.24
C ILE A 979 8.02 -2.69 -3.68
N GLY A 980 7.70 -3.63 -2.79
CA GLY A 980 7.66 -5.06 -3.05
C GLY A 980 6.29 -5.66 -2.77
N VAL A 981 5.80 -6.50 -3.67
CA VAL A 981 4.44 -7.11 -3.61
C VAL A 981 4.30 -8.08 -2.44
N ARG A 982 5.35 -8.88 -2.21
CA ARG A 982 5.51 -9.84 -1.12
C ARG A 982 6.91 -9.68 -0.55
N ARG A 983 7.11 -10.03 0.73
CA ARG A 983 8.46 -10.08 1.33
C ARG A 983 9.04 -11.50 1.20
N PRO A 984 10.32 -11.67 0.82
CA PRO A 984 10.95 -12.98 0.86
C PRO A 984 10.93 -13.57 2.28
N PRO A 985 10.68 -14.89 2.44
CA PRO A 985 10.75 -15.53 3.75
C PRO A 985 12.18 -15.47 4.29
N MET A 986 12.33 -15.18 5.59
CA MET A 986 13.64 -15.09 6.23
C MET A 986 13.90 -16.27 7.17
N SER A 987 15.17 -16.62 7.37
CA SER A 987 15.57 -17.66 8.32
C SER A 987 15.77 -17.09 9.73
N PHE A 988 15.14 -17.72 10.72
CA PHE A 988 15.14 -17.29 12.12
C PHE A 988 15.84 -18.30 13.02
N GLY A 989 16.63 -17.81 13.97
CA GLY A 989 17.09 -18.57 15.13
C GLY A 989 16.26 -18.21 16.36
N VAL A 990 15.87 -19.22 17.13
CA VAL A 990 15.33 -19.00 18.49
C VAL A 990 16.46 -18.48 19.37
N ILE A 991 16.26 -17.35 20.04
CA ILE A 991 17.18 -16.88 21.06
C ILE A 991 17.02 -17.78 22.29
N LYS A 992 17.86 -18.81 22.39
CA LYS A 992 18.08 -19.52 23.64
C LYS A 992 18.54 -18.48 24.66
N SER A 993 17.70 -18.19 25.66
CA SER A 993 18.14 -17.42 26.82
C SER A 993 19.28 -18.19 27.46
N SER A 994 20.46 -17.58 27.54
CA SER A 994 21.65 -18.17 28.16
C SER A 994 21.33 -18.60 29.60
N THR A 995 21.11 -19.91 29.78
CA THR A 995 20.87 -20.57 31.06
C THR A 995 22.16 -21.12 31.67
N GLU A 996 23.31 -20.78 31.09
CA GLU A 996 24.65 -21.11 31.56
C GLU A 996 25.47 -19.80 31.61
N SER A 997 26.28 -19.66 32.68
CA SER A 997 27.07 -18.48 33.08
C SER A 997 26.31 -17.17 33.37
N VAL A 998 25.72 -17.09 34.57
CA VAL A 998 26.10 -16.11 35.62
C VAL A 998 26.09 -16.83 36.96
#